data_AF-A0AAD5RCG5-F1
#
_entry.id   AF-A0AAD5RCG5-F1
#
_cell.length_a   1.000
_cell.length_b   1.000
_cell.length_c   1.000
_cell.angle_alpha   90.00
_cell.angle_beta   90.00
_cell.angle_gamma   90.00
#
_symmetry.space_group_name_H-M   'P 1'
#
loop_
_entity.id
_entity.type
_entity.pdbx_description
1 polymer ?
#
loop_
_entity_poly.entity_id
_entity_poly.type
_entity_poly.pdbx_seq_one_letter_code
_entity_poly.pdbx_strand_id
1 'polypeptide(L)'
;MLSFLGRQLKMDSSEDAELVAKEIEDCDEMMILDLGGNSVGVEAGKRLAEAIATHPELERCLWSDLFTGRLKTETPIILRTLCSAMMAANCHITELDLSDNAFGPIGAEGISQFLVSPSAYSLNILKLNNNGLGAGGKMIASCLLECHRNAARDGAHFKLKTFIAGRNRLEDPGAKALAEAFTVLGSLEEISLPQNGIRAGGICALAKSFRSNPCLRVINLNDNTCSPVGALELTEGIRYLTKLEVLDLGDTLCKDAGVFGICYVISDGEHRKLKYVDLSGNQISADAALFVVEKWKETSIAGVDLKLKMSNNCFGSQFDDVLEAIEGTSIEIGEKDDDEGTLSVSSEEYDESEVGSEEYADDEEMSGDLDVGEQAAACGDKELSDLLESFGCIKFGNENKISTNDVVSFRDQQLKLDSAQDADLIVQRIEKQECMRTLELRGNTLGIESGKRIAQAIGLHSELQRCLWSDMFTGRLKDEIPPILKSLCSAMISANCHITELDLSDNAFGPVGVEGLREFLVSPAAFSLEVLKLNNNGLGVGSEIIAECLSECHNRSVKVGRPLKLKTFIAGRNRLEVRGAKAFAATFAKIKTLEELILPQNGITVEGIEALAECFVSNPNLRVVNLNDNTVTERGSDAIARALALMSKLEVLNLGDCLCRDQGCHVIVDSLSPKIHKSLKKSGFVGLRTEWCCCYADY
;
A
#
# COMPACT_ATOMS: atom_id res chain seq x y z
N MET A 1 -23.69 36.50 -9.86
CA MET A 1 -23.64 35.07 -10.23
C MET A 1 -24.40 34.90 -11.51
N LEU A 2 -23.75 34.38 -12.54
CA LEU A 2 -24.36 33.98 -13.79
C LEU A 2 -24.27 32.46 -13.90
N SER A 3 -25.41 31.78 -14.14
CA SER A 3 -25.48 30.32 -14.13
C SER A 3 -26.28 29.76 -15.31
N PHE A 4 -25.68 28.73 -15.90
CA PHE A 4 -26.20 27.90 -16.97
C PHE A 4 -26.35 26.45 -16.52
N LEU A 5 -26.35 26.19 -15.20
CA LEU A 5 -26.38 24.86 -14.62
C LEU A 5 -27.52 24.01 -15.19
N GLY A 6 -27.17 22.83 -15.69
CA GLY A 6 -28.14 21.81 -16.11
C GLY A 6 -29.02 22.23 -17.30
N ARG A 7 -28.65 23.29 -18.04
CA ARG A 7 -29.36 23.68 -19.27
C ARG A 7 -29.14 22.69 -20.41
N GLN A 8 -28.18 21.77 -20.29
CA GLN A 8 -27.87 20.72 -21.28
C GLN A 8 -27.55 21.31 -22.67
N LEU A 9 -26.93 22.49 -22.70
CA LEU A 9 -26.52 23.14 -23.93
C LEU A 9 -25.37 22.36 -24.57
N LYS A 10 -25.45 22.10 -25.87
CA LYS A 10 -24.36 21.51 -26.64
C LYS A 10 -23.77 22.57 -27.55
N MET A 11 -22.66 23.16 -27.13
CA MET A 11 -21.99 24.25 -27.84
C MET A 11 -20.79 23.69 -28.61
N ASP A 12 -20.96 23.38 -29.90
CA ASP A 12 -19.90 22.81 -30.74
C ASP A 12 -19.07 23.91 -31.42
N SER A 13 -19.72 25.01 -31.80
CA SER A 13 -19.15 26.14 -32.53
C SER A 13 -19.22 27.45 -31.74
N SER A 14 -18.54 28.49 -32.24
CA SER A 14 -18.68 29.85 -31.67
C SER A 14 -20.10 30.39 -31.77
N GLU A 15 -20.84 30.02 -32.83
CA GLU A 15 -22.24 30.43 -33.04
C GLU A 15 -23.17 29.82 -31.97
N ASP A 16 -22.93 28.57 -31.60
CA ASP A 16 -23.70 27.89 -30.54
C ASP A 16 -23.46 28.53 -29.16
N ALA A 17 -22.25 29.01 -28.92
CA ALA A 17 -21.86 29.67 -27.67
C ALA A 17 -22.27 31.15 -27.59
N GLU A 18 -22.68 31.76 -28.70
CA GLU A 18 -22.88 33.22 -28.80
C GLU A 18 -23.89 33.76 -27.79
N LEU A 19 -24.99 33.02 -27.55
CA LEU A 19 -26.00 33.44 -26.58
C LEU A 19 -25.44 33.45 -25.16
N VAL A 20 -24.72 32.40 -24.78
CA VAL A 20 -24.08 32.29 -23.45
C VAL A 20 -23.00 33.37 -23.31
N ALA A 21 -22.21 33.58 -24.35
CA ALA A 21 -21.13 34.55 -24.35
C ALA A 21 -21.63 36.00 -24.26
N LYS A 22 -22.74 36.34 -24.92
CA LYS A 22 -23.41 37.63 -24.73
C LYS A 22 -23.99 37.81 -23.33
N GLU A 23 -24.62 36.77 -22.77
CA GLU A 23 -25.10 36.83 -21.39
C GLU A 23 -23.94 37.05 -20.38
N ILE A 24 -22.76 36.51 -20.67
CA ILE A 24 -21.53 36.80 -19.92
C ILE A 24 -21.16 38.28 -20.10
N GLU A 25 -20.96 38.74 -21.34
CA GLU A 25 -20.54 40.12 -21.65
C GLU A 25 -21.49 41.21 -21.13
N ASP A 26 -22.80 40.96 -21.18
CA ASP A 26 -23.85 41.88 -20.71
C ASP A 26 -23.99 41.88 -19.17
N CYS A 27 -23.28 41.01 -18.46
CA CYS A 27 -23.33 40.93 -17.00
C CYS A 27 -22.42 41.99 -16.37
N ASP A 28 -22.99 43.04 -15.76
CA ASP A 28 -22.19 44.16 -15.21
C ASP A 28 -21.10 43.74 -14.19
N GLU A 29 -21.36 42.73 -13.35
CA GLU A 29 -20.42 42.25 -12.33
C GLU A 29 -20.57 40.72 -12.12
N MET A 30 -19.71 39.94 -12.79
CA MET A 30 -19.78 38.48 -12.83
C MET A 30 -18.79 37.83 -11.83
N MET A 31 -19.13 37.87 -10.54
CA MET A 31 -18.32 37.22 -9.49
C MET A 31 -18.27 35.68 -9.59
N ILE A 32 -19.30 35.07 -10.18
CA ILE A 32 -19.46 33.60 -10.26
C ILE A 32 -19.97 33.25 -11.64
N LEU A 33 -19.28 32.34 -12.32
CA LEU A 33 -19.71 31.74 -13.58
C LEU A 33 -19.90 30.23 -13.40
N ASP A 34 -21.14 29.79 -13.57
CA ASP A 34 -21.52 28.39 -13.49
C ASP A 34 -21.95 27.89 -14.88
N LEU A 35 -21.13 27.00 -15.44
CA LEU A 35 -21.35 26.38 -16.74
C LEU A 35 -21.78 24.90 -16.58
N GLY A 36 -22.05 24.44 -15.37
CA GLY A 36 -22.15 23.01 -15.07
C GLY A 36 -23.21 22.26 -15.89
N GLY A 37 -22.89 21.05 -16.35
CA GLY A 37 -23.82 20.18 -17.08
C GLY A 37 -24.18 20.66 -18.49
N ASN A 38 -23.22 21.30 -19.17
CA ASN A 38 -23.32 21.71 -20.57
C ASN A 38 -22.09 21.20 -21.33
N SER A 39 -22.19 20.90 -22.63
CA SER A 39 -21.06 20.40 -23.41
C SER A 39 -20.37 21.49 -24.22
N VAL A 40 -19.13 21.84 -23.88
CA VAL A 40 -18.33 22.89 -24.55
C VAL A 40 -17.31 22.26 -25.52
N GLY A 41 -17.38 22.63 -26.80
CA GLY A 41 -16.40 22.27 -27.83
C GLY A 41 -15.26 23.29 -27.95
N VAL A 42 -14.25 23.02 -28.78
CA VAL A 42 -13.07 23.89 -28.89
C VAL A 42 -13.41 25.32 -29.31
N GLU A 43 -14.20 25.50 -30.38
CA GLU A 43 -14.54 26.84 -30.89
C GLU A 43 -15.55 27.58 -30.00
N ALA A 44 -16.46 26.86 -29.36
CA ALA A 44 -17.31 27.38 -28.30
C ALA A 44 -16.47 27.87 -27.10
N GLY A 45 -15.50 27.07 -26.66
CA GLY A 45 -14.60 27.42 -25.56
C GLY A 45 -13.80 28.69 -25.82
N LYS A 46 -13.35 28.92 -27.06
CA LYS A 46 -12.72 30.19 -27.47
C LYS A 46 -13.66 31.38 -27.35
N ARG A 47 -14.90 31.23 -27.85
CA ARG A 47 -15.90 32.30 -27.80
C ARG A 47 -16.27 32.65 -26.36
N LEU A 48 -16.42 31.64 -25.50
CA LEU A 48 -16.66 31.83 -24.06
C LEU A 48 -15.45 32.47 -23.37
N ALA A 49 -14.23 32.09 -23.75
CA ALA A 49 -13.00 32.68 -23.21
C ALA A 49 -12.89 34.18 -23.54
N GLU A 50 -13.28 34.61 -24.74
CA GLU A 50 -13.34 36.03 -25.10
C GLU A 50 -14.30 36.82 -24.18
N ALA A 51 -15.46 36.24 -23.87
CA ALA A 51 -16.43 36.85 -22.96
C ALA A 51 -15.90 36.87 -21.51
N ILE A 52 -15.35 35.76 -21.02
CA ILE A 52 -14.76 35.66 -19.66
C ILE A 52 -13.63 36.69 -19.47
N ALA A 53 -12.84 36.96 -20.49
CA ALA A 53 -11.74 37.92 -20.42
C ALA A 53 -12.20 39.37 -20.12
N THR A 54 -13.50 39.67 -20.20
CA THR A 54 -14.06 40.98 -19.85
C THR A 54 -14.37 41.14 -18.36
N HIS A 55 -14.22 40.08 -17.54
CA HIS A 55 -14.60 40.03 -16.12
C HIS A 55 -13.40 39.82 -15.18
N PRO A 56 -12.60 40.86 -14.88
CA PRO A 56 -11.52 40.77 -13.89
C PRO A 56 -12.00 40.47 -12.45
N GLU A 57 -13.27 40.74 -12.16
CA GLU A 57 -13.94 40.49 -10.87
C GLU A 57 -14.33 39.02 -10.64
N LEU A 58 -14.18 38.15 -11.66
CA LEU A 58 -14.55 36.74 -11.53
C LEU A 58 -13.74 36.06 -10.43
N GLU A 59 -14.45 35.48 -9.46
CA GLU A 59 -13.86 34.80 -8.31
C GLU A 59 -14.15 33.29 -8.31
N ARG A 60 -15.27 32.83 -8.88
CA ARG A 60 -15.69 31.43 -8.76
C ARG A 60 -16.12 30.84 -10.10
N CYS A 61 -15.49 29.74 -10.48
CA CYS A 61 -15.74 29.01 -11.72
C CYS A 61 -16.31 27.63 -11.39
N LEU A 62 -17.61 27.44 -11.65
CA LEU A 62 -18.31 26.18 -11.41
C LEU A 62 -18.52 25.46 -12.74
N TRP A 63 -17.54 24.64 -13.12
CA TRP A 63 -17.36 24.11 -14.46
C TRP A 63 -17.39 22.57 -14.44
N SER A 64 -18.37 22.00 -13.73
CA SER A 64 -18.55 20.55 -13.64
C SER A 64 -19.25 19.96 -14.87
N ASP A 65 -18.88 18.76 -15.32
CA ASP A 65 -19.53 18.07 -16.46
C ASP A 65 -19.64 18.93 -17.73
N LEU A 66 -18.51 19.54 -18.14
CA LEU A 66 -18.36 20.38 -19.33
C LEU A 66 -18.05 19.63 -20.62
N PHE A 67 -17.55 18.40 -20.53
CA PHE A 67 -16.96 17.69 -21.68
C PHE A 67 -17.73 16.42 -22.05
N THR A 68 -19.00 16.33 -21.65
CA THR A 68 -19.87 15.21 -22.03
C THR A 68 -19.89 15.06 -23.55
N GLY A 69 -19.49 13.88 -24.04
CA GLY A 69 -19.46 13.56 -25.47
C GLY A 69 -18.33 14.23 -26.27
N ARG A 70 -17.34 14.86 -25.62
CA ARG A 70 -16.16 15.46 -26.27
C ARG A 70 -15.02 14.46 -26.43
N LEU A 71 -14.15 14.71 -27.41
CA LEU A 71 -12.94 13.91 -27.57
C LEU A 71 -11.94 14.27 -26.46
N LYS A 72 -11.23 13.25 -25.93
CA LYS A 72 -10.20 13.44 -24.89
C LYS A 72 -9.10 14.43 -25.31
N THR A 73 -8.86 14.60 -26.60
CA THR A 73 -7.87 15.55 -27.15
C THR A 73 -8.36 17.00 -27.15
N GLU A 74 -9.68 17.24 -27.11
CA GLU A 74 -10.26 18.58 -27.09
C GLU A 74 -10.23 19.18 -25.68
N THR A 75 -10.46 18.35 -24.67
CA THR A 75 -10.60 18.80 -23.28
C THR A 75 -9.43 19.65 -22.76
N PRO A 76 -8.14 19.24 -22.92
CA PRO A 76 -7.03 20.07 -22.47
C PRO A 76 -6.95 21.41 -23.20
N ILE A 77 -7.37 21.46 -24.48
CA ILE A 77 -7.39 22.69 -25.28
C ILE A 77 -8.45 23.64 -24.73
N ILE A 78 -9.65 23.14 -24.44
CA ILE A 78 -10.75 23.95 -23.92
C ILE A 78 -10.41 24.48 -22.53
N LEU A 79 -9.94 23.62 -21.61
CA LEU A 79 -9.52 24.02 -20.27
C LEU A 79 -8.44 25.09 -20.31
N ARG A 80 -7.41 24.89 -21.13
CA ARG A 80 -6.33 25.88 -21.31
C ARG A 80 -6.87 27.21 -21.81
N THR A 81 -7.78 27.17 -22.79
CA THR A 81 -8.37 28.37 -23.38
C THR A 81 -9.18 29.18 -22.36
N LEU A 82 -10.05 28.52 -21.59
CA LEU A 82 -10.83 29.17 -20.52
C LEU A 82 -9.93 29.68 -19.38
N CYS A 83 -8.93 28.89 -18.99
CA CYS A 83 -7.94 29.28 -17.99
C CYS A 83 -7.09 30.48 -18.43
N SER A 84 -6.68 30.52 -19.70
CA SER A 84 -5.94 31.65 -20.27
C SER A 84 -6.75 32.94 -20.25
N ALA A 85 -8.07 32.88 -20.44
CA ALA A 85 -8.92 34.07 -20.30
C ALA A 85 -8.94 34.60 -18.85
N MET A 86 -9.09 33.72 -17.86
CA MET A 86 -9.03 34.12 -16.45
C MET A 86 -7.68 34.77 -16.10
N MET A 87 -6.58 34.19 -16.58
CA MET A 87 -5.24 34.74 -16.39
C MET A 87 -5.07 36.10 -17.08
N ALA A 88 -5.57 36.24 -18.32
CA ALA A 88 -5.48 37.49 -19.08
C ALA A 88 -6.29 38.63 -18.45
N ALA A 89 -7.42 38.31 -17.83
CA ALA A 89 -8.25 39.25 -17.09
C ALA A 89 -7.69 39.59 -15.69
N ASN A 90 -6.62 38.91 -15.24
CA ASN A 90 -6.10 38.99 -13.87
C ASN A 90 -7.16 38.68 -12.81
N CYS A 91 -8.01 37.69 -13.08
CA CYS A 91 -9.02 37.24 -12.13
C CYS A 91 -8.35 36.74 -10.85
N HIS A 92 -9.00 36.91 -9.70
CA HIS A 92 -8.55 36.39 -8.41
C HIS A 92 -9.45 35.23 -8.02
N ILE A 93 -9.20 34.06 -8.62
CA ILE A 93 -10.07 32.90 -8.45
C ILE A 93 -9.94 32.37 -7.03
N THR A 94 -11.06 32.22 -6.35
CA THR A 94 -11.20 31.68 -5.00
C THR A 94 -11.78 30.26 -5.00
N GLU A 95 -12.55 29.88 -6.02
CA GLU A 95 -13.07 28.52 -6.21
C GLU A 95 -13.01 28.10 -7.69
N LEU A 96 -12.45 26.92 -7.93
CA LEU A 96 -12.49 26.25 -9.22
C LEU A 96 -13.04 24.84 -9.05
N ASP A 97 -14.21 24.59 -9.64
CA ASP A 97 -14.82 23.28 -9.71
C ASP A 97 -14.75 22.73 -11.13
N LEU A 98 -14.02 21.64 -11.31
CA LEU A 98 -13.88 20.91 -12.56
C LEU A 98 -14.34 19.46 -12.41
N SER A 99 -15.25 19.19 -11.48
CA SER A 99 -15.74 17.83 -11.24
C SER A 99 -16.44 17.23 -12.48
N ASP A 100 -16.44 15.91 -12.59
CA ASP A 100 -17.20 15.15 -13.61
C ASP A 100 -16.82 15.46 -15.07
N ASN A 101 -15.57 15.88 -15.31
CA ASN A 101 -15.10 16.24 -16.63
C ASN A 101 -14.29 15.12 -17.33
N ALA A 102 -14.01 14.01 -16.63
CA ALA A 102 -13.36 12.80 -17.16
C ALA A 102 -12.10 13.07 -18.03
N PHE A 103 -11.35 14.12 -17.73
CA PHE A 103 -10.30 14.64 -18.62
C PHE A 103 -8.98 13.86 -18.56
N GLY A 104 -8.83 12.93 -17.62
CA GLY A 104 -7.69 12.03 -17.49
C GLY A 104 -6.38 12.73 -17.11
N PRO A 105 -5.24 12.01 -17.17
CA PRO A 105 -3.93 12.58 -16.85
C PRO A 105 -3.56 13.76 -17.77
N ILE A 106 -3.85 13.62 -19.07
CA ILE A 106 -3.53 14.62 -20.10
C ILE A 106 -4.36 15.90 -19.90
N GLY A 107 -5.61 15.78 -19.44
CA GLY A 107 -6.43 16.95 -19.15
C GLY A 107 -5.93 17.78 -17.97
N ALA A 108 -5.17 17.20 -17.04
CA ALA A 108 -4.54 17.94 -15.94
C ALA A 108 -3.54 18.99 -16.47
N GLU A 109 -2.88 18.73 -17.60
CA GLU A 109 -2.03 19.71 -18.30
C GLU A 109 -2.81 20.92 -18.81
N GLY A 110 -4.13 20.79 -18.98
CA GLY A 110 -5.01 21.87 -19.40
C GLY A 110 -5.13 22.99 -18.35
N ILE A 111 -4.90 22.67 -17.06
CA ILE A 111 -5.08 23.60 -15.95
C ILE A 111 -3.79 23.96 -15.21
N SER A 112 -2.67 23.29 -15.54
CA SER A 112 -1.37 23.47 -14.87
C SER A 112 -0.89 24.92 -14.89
N GLN A 113 -0.98 25.59 -16.05
CA GLN A 113 -0.56 26.99 -16.19
C GLN A 113 -1.38 27.94 -15.30
N PHE A 114 -2.68 27.69 -15.16
CA PHE A 114 -3.52 28.46 -14.26
C PHE A 114 -3.12 28.24 -12.80
N LEU A 115 -2.95 26.97 -12.40
CA LEU A 115 -2.63 26.64 -11.01
C LEU A 115 -1.33 27.28 -10.53
N VAL A 116 -0.36 27.55 -11.41
CA VAL A 116 0.91 28.21 -11.04
C VAL A 116 0.91 29.74 -11.27
N SER A 117 -0.22 30.32 -11.71
CA SER A 117 -0.34 31.73 -12.06
C SER A 117 -0.80 32.61 -10.88
N PRO A 118 -0.62 33.95 -10.96
CA PRO A 118 -1.15 34.88 -9.97
C PRO A 118 -2.66 34.78 -9.77
N SER A 119 -3.41 34.40 -10.81
CA SER A 119 -4.85 34.23 -10.73
C SER A 119 -5.29 33.08 -9.81
N ALA A 120 -4.39 32.15 -9.48
CA ALA A 120 -4.63 31.07 -8.53
C ALA A 120 -4.16 31.39 -7.11
N TYR A 121 -3.46 32.51 -6.85
CA TYR A 121 -2.94 32.81 -5.50
C TYR A 121 -4.04 32.94 -4.44
N SER A 122 -5.24 33.35 -4.85
CA SER A 122 -6.43 33.47 -4.00
C SER A 122 -7.25 32.17 -3.87
N LEU A 123 -6.84 31.08 -4.53
CA LEU A 123 -7.64 29.86 -4.62
C LEU A 123 -7.77 29.21 -3.24
N ASN A 124 -9.00 29.15 -2.74
CA ASN A 124 -9.35 28.54 -1.46
C ASN A 124 -9.95 27.15 -1.66
N ILE A 125 -10.64 26.91 -2.78
CA ILE A 125 -11.38 25.67 -3.05
C ILE A 125 -11.01 25.14 -4.44
N LEU A 126 -10.52 23.91 -4.48
CA LEU A 126 -10.26 23.19 -5.72
C LEU A 126 -11.00 21.85 -5.70
N LYS A 127 -11.90 21.66 -6.67
CA LYS A 127 -12.68 20.43 -6.82
C LYS A 127 -12.38 19.78 -8.16
N LEU A 128 -11.99 18.51 -8.11
CA LEU A 128 -11.54 17.71 -9.24
C LEU A 128 -12.19 16.32 -9.22
N ASN A 129 -13.37 16.14 -8.62
CA ASN A 129 -14.00 14.82 -8.53
C ASN A 129 -14.20 14.18 -9.91
N ASN A 130 -14.06 12.86 -10.00
CA ASN A 130 -14.45 12.07 -11.17
C ASN A 130 -13.83 12.54 -12.50
N ASN A 131 -12.52 12.84 -12.47
CA ASN A 131 -11.75 13.23 -13.65
C ASN A 131 -10.82 12.14 -14.18
N GLY A 132 -10.65 11.04 -13.44
CA GLY A 132 -9.77 9.94 -13.83
C GLY A 132 -8.30 10.36 -13.90
N LEU A 133 -7.85 11.23 -12.99
CA LEU A 133 -6.51 11.85 -13.04
C LEU A 133 -5.37 10.84 -13.13
N GLY A 134 -5.42 9.70 -12.42
CA GLY A 134 -4.31 8.74 -12.38
C GLY A 134 -2.98 9.43 -12.04
N ALA A 135 -1.97 9.23 -12.88
CA ALA A 135 -0.67 9.90 -12.80
C ALA A 135 -0.75 11.45 -12.78
N GLY A 136 -1.82 12.04 -13.32
CA GLY A 136 -2.09 13.48 -13.26
C GLY A 136 -2.22 14.02 -11.84
N GLY A 137 -2.49 13.19 -10.84
CA GLY A 137 -2.48 13.58 -9.43
C GLY A 137 -1.12 14.17 -8.98
N LYS A 138 0.00 13.60 -9.46
CA LYS A 138 1.35 14.12 -9.18
C LYS A 138 1.56 15.51 -9.79
N MET A 139 1.04 15.73 -10.99
CA MET A 139 1.12 17.03 -11.67
C MET A 139 0.34 18.10 -10.90
N ILE A 140 -0.87 17.79 -10.43
CA ILE A 140 -1.65 18.70 -9.61
C ILE A 140 -0.90 19.05 -8.32
N ALA A 141 -0.34 18.06 -7.62
CA ALA A 141 0.45 18.29 -6.42
C ALA A 141 1.65 19.21 -6.68
N SER A 142 2.40 18.99 -7.76
CA SER A 142 3.52 19.84 -8.18
C SER A 142 3.06 21.28 -8.48
N CYS A 143 1.94 21.45 -9.19
CA CYS A 143 1.39 22.78 -9.48
C CYS A 143 0.96 23.52 -8.21
N LEU A 144 0.40 22.83 -7.20
CA LEU A 144 0.04 23.44 -5.92
C LEU A 144 1.26 23.92 -5.13
N LEU A 145 2.33 23.12 -5.10
CA LEU A 145 3.61 23.50 -4.49
C LEU A 145 4.21 24.72 -5.20
N GLU A 146 4.19 24.72 -6.53
CA GLU A 146 4.73 25.82 -7.32
C GLU A 146 3.90 27.10 -7.18
N CYS A 147 2.57 26.98 -7.12
CA CYS A 147 1.68 28.09 -6.79
C CYS A 147 2.04 28.72 -5.44
N HIS A 148 2.26 27.90 -4.42
CA HIS A 148 2.65 28.35 -3.09
C HIS A 148 3.97 29.15 -3.12
N ARG A 149 4.99 28.65 -3.84
CA ARG A 149 6.28 29.33 -4.00
C ARG A 149 6.14 30.64 -4.78
N ASN A 150 5.40 30.61 -5.89
CA ASN A 150 5.16 31.77 -6.75
C ASN A 150 4.40 32.88 -5.98
N ALA A 151 3.37 32.51 -5.22
CA ALA A 151 2.64 33.44 -4.35
C ALA A 151 3.57 34.10 -3.33
N ALA A 152 4.40 33.30 -2.63
CA ALA A 152 5.34 33.82 -1.65
C ALA A 152 6.38 34.77 -2.27
N ARG A 153 6.92 34.41 -3.45
CA ARG A 153 7.86 35.26 -4.21
C ARG A 153 7.24 36.61 -4.56
N ASP A 154 5.97 36.61 -4.93
CA ASP A 154 5.26 37.80 -5.39
C ASP A 154 4.63 38.59 -4.22
N GLY A 155 4.89 38.22 -2.97
CA GLY A 155 4.37 38.89 -1.78
C GLY A 155 2.90 38.60 -1.47
N ALA A 156 2.33 37.56 -2.09
CA ALA A 156 1.00 37.03 -1.84
C ALA A 156 1.04 35.79 -0.93
N HIS A 157 -0.14 35.28 -0.57
CA HIS A 157 -0.27 34.08 0.24
C HIS A 157 -1.25 33.10 -0.40
N PHE A 158 -0.74 31.97 -0.86
CA PHE A 158 -1.58 30.85 -1.31
C PHE A 158 -2.10 30.07 -0.11
N LYS A 159 -3.43 30.05 0.07
CA LYS A 159 -4.11 29.43 1.21
C LYS A 159 -5.23 28.52 0.74
N LEU A 160 -4.86 27.41 0.11
CA LEU A 160 -5.84 26.39 -0.25
C LEU A 160 -6.44 25.79 1.03
N LYS A 161 -7.77 25.88 1.15
CA LYS A 161 -8.53 25.40 2.31
C LYS A 161 -9.23 24.08 2.04
N THR A 162 -9.77 23.91 0.85
CA THR A 162 -10.58 22.75 0.49
C THR A 162 -10.02 22.11 -0.77
N PHE A 163 -9.62 20.84 -0.65
CA PHE A 163 -9.20 20.03 -1.79
C PHE A 163 -10.08 18.78 -1.88
N ILE A 164 -10.80 18.67 -3.01
CA ILE A 164 -11.73 17.56 -3.26
C ILE A 164 -11.32 16.89 -4.57
N ALA A 165 -10.98 15.60 -4.53
CA ALA A 165 -10.52 14.87 -5.71
C ALA A 165 -10.85 13.37 -5.63
N GLY A 166 -12.07 13.02 -5.26
CA GLY A 166 -12.59 11.66 -5.30
C GLY A 166 -12.73 11.08 -6.71
N ARG A 167 -12.81 9.75 -6.84
CA ARG A 167 -13.04 9.02 -8.10
C ARG A 167 -12.01 9.32 -9.19
N ASN A 168 -10.75 9.49 -8.82
CA ASN A 168 -9.68 9.87 -9.75
C ASN A 168 -8.63 8.78 -9.98
N ARG A 169 -8.73 7.64 -9.28
CA ARG A 169 -7.69 6.60 -9.29
C ARG A 169 -6.30 7.17 -8.99
N LEU A 170 -6.23 8.04 -7.98
CA LEU A 170 -4.96 8.65 -7.58
C LEU A 170 -3.93 7.59 -7.16
N GLU A 171 -4.41 6.49 -6.57
CA GLU A 171 -3.59 5.40 -6.04
C GLU A 171 -2.50 5.93 -5.08
N ASP A 172 -1.60 5.07 -4.61
CA ASP A 172 -0.53 5.48 -3.69
C ASP A 172 0.38 6.59 -4.24
N PRO A 173 0.82 6.56 -5.52
CA PRO A 173 1.73 7.57 -6.03
C PRO A 173 1.10 8.98 -6.08
N GLY A 174 -0.18 9.08 -6.42
CA GLY A 174 -0.90 10.36 -6.42
C GLY A 174 -1.15 10.87 -5.00
N ALA A 175 -1.53 9.98 -4.09
CA ALA A 175 -1.73 10.32 -2.68
C ALA A 175 -0.45 10.79 -1.98
N LYS A 176 0.69 10.12 -2.22
CA LYS A 176 2.00 10.50 -1.67
C LYS A 176 2.43 11.89 -2.16
N ALA A 177 2.29 12.18 -3.46
CA ALA A 177 2.61 13.50 -3.99
C ALA A 177 1.69 14.60 -3.41
N LEU A 178 0.39 14.33 -3.28
CA LEU A 178 -0.53 15.26 -2.62
C LEU A 178 -0.18 15.47 -1.15
N ALA A 179 0.22 14.43 -0.42
CA ALA A 179 0.65 14.54 0.97
C ALA A 179 1.88 15.45 1.15
N GLU A 180 2.85 15.38 0.23
CA GLU A 180 3.99 16.31 0.20
C GLU A 180 3.52 17.75 0.00
N ALA A 181 2.62 17.98 -0.95
CA ALA A 181 2.03 19.31 -1.17
C ALA A 181 1.29 19.80 0.09
N PHE A 182 0.44 18.97 0.68
CA PHE A 182 -0.36 19.32 1.86
C PHE A 182 0.50 19.63 3.09
N THR A 183 1.65 18.96 3.23
CA THR A 183 2.63 19.22 4.29
C THR A 183 3.18 20.65 4.20
N VAL A 184 3.42 21.15 2.99
CA VAL A 184 3.94 22.51 2.75
C VAL A 184 2.84 23.56 2.84
N LEU A 185 1.64 23.28 2.32
CA LEU A 185 0.55 24.25 2.27
C LEU A 185 0.05 24.68 3.65
N GLY A 186 -0.06 23.74 4.59
CA GLY A 186 -0.38 23.97 6.01
C GLY A 186 -1.67 24.74 6.32
N SER A 187 -2.54 24.94 5.33
CA SER A 187 -3.73 25.81 5.38
C SER A 187 -5.04 25.07 5.16
N LEU A 188 -5.00 23.75 4.97
CA LEU A 188 -6.18 22.95 4.65
C LEU A 188 -7.14 22.85 5.84
N GLU A 189 -8.42 23.00 5.53
CA GLU A 189 -9.57 22.82 6.40
C GLU A 189 -10.41 21.58 5.96
N GLU A 190 -10.34 21.17 4.69
CA GLU A 190 -11.07 20.01 4.16
C GLU A 190 -10.26 19.26 3.10
N ILE A 191 -10.14 17.95 3.30
CA ILE A 191 -9.57 17.00 2.35
C ILE A 191 -10.62 15.91 2.10
N SER A 192 -11.04 15.76 0.84
CA SER A 192 -11.97 14.72 0.43
C SER A 192 -11.44 13.97 -0.79
N LEU A 193 -11.04 12.72 -0.59
CA LEU A 193 -10.42 11.85 -1.59
C LEU A 193 -11.13 10.48 -1.71
N PRO A 194 -12.47 10.38 -1.72
CA PRO A 194 -13.12 9.08 -1.74
C PRO A 194 -12.90 8.33 -3.05
N GLN A 195 -12.94 7.00 -3.04
CA GLN A 195 -12.92 6.18 -4.27
C GLN A 195 -11.69 6.41 -5.16
N ASN A 196 -10.50 6.46 -4.57
CA ASN A 196 -9.26 6.70 -5.32
C ASN A 196 -8.34 5.49 -5.45
N GLY A 197 -8.69 4.36 -4.84
CA GLY A 197 -7.83 3.18 -4.82
C GLY A 197 -6.51 3.43 -4.10
N ILE A 198 -6.47 4.39 -3.17
CA ILE A 198 -5.32 4.67 -2.32
C ILE A 198 -5.20 3.51 -1.32
N ARG A 199 -4.01 2.94 -1.16
CA ARG A 199 -3.74 1.82 -0.25
C ARG A 199 -3.03 2.32 1.01
N ALA A 200 -2.62 1.39 1.89
CA ALA A 200 -2.07 1.72 3.20
C ALA A 200 -0.87 2.70 3.09
N GLY A 201 0.03 2.47 2.13
CA GLY A 201 1.19 3.34 1.91
C GLY A 201 0.82 4.79 1.57
N GLY A 202 -0.20 5.00 0.73
CA GLY A 202 -0.71 6.34 0.41
C GLY A 202 -1.48 6.98 1.57
N ILE A 203 -2.27 6.19 2.30
CA ILE A 203 -3.00 6.66 3.49
C ILE A 203 -2.03 7.09 4.60
N CYS A 204 -0.96 6.33 4.85
CA CYS A 204 0.08 6.70 5.80
C CYS A 204 0.75 8.04 5.44
N ALA A 205 1.00 8.29 4.16
CA ALA A 205 1.55 9.56 3.71
C ALA A 205 0.57 10.72 3.97
N LEU A 206 -0.71 10.54 3.62
CA LEU A 206 -1.75 11.53 3.89
C LEU A 206 -1.87 11.82 5.40
N ALA A 207 -1.94 10.79 6.23
CA ALA A 207 -2.02 10.90 7.69
C ALA A 207 -0.88 11.75 8.27
N LYS A 208 0.36 11.55 7.80
CA LYS A 208 1.52 12.37 8.20
C LYS A 208 1.35 13.85 7.82
N SER A 209 0.80 14.13 6.64
CA SER A 209 0.57 15.51 6.18
C SER A 209 -0.49 16.26 7.00
N PHE A 210 -1.41 15.55 7.67
CA PHE A 210 -2.46 16.18 8.48
C PHE A 210 -1.90 16.95 9.67
N ARG A 211 -0.75 16.54 10.21
CA ARG A 211 -0.07 17.23 11.33
C ARG A 211 0.32 18.66 10.99
N SER A 212 0.60 18.95 9.71
CA SER A 212 0.90 20.29 9.23
C SER A 212 -0.35 21.15 9.02
N ASN A 213 -1.55 20.57 9.10
CA ASN A 213 -2.83 21.22 8.82
C ASN A 213 -3.75 21.21 10.05
N PRO A 214 -3.42 21.94 11.14
CA PRO A 214 -4.17 21.92 12.40
C PRO A 214 -5.57 22.53 12.30
N CYS A 215 -5.92 23.11 11.14
CA CYS A 215 -7.24 23.64 10.86
C CYS A 215 -8.17 22.65 10.16
N LEU A 216 -7.74 21.41 9.90
CA LEU A 216 -8.59 20.37 9.32
C LEU A 216 -9.87 20.15 10.14
N ARG A 217 -10.98 20.17 9.42
CA ARG A 217 -12.37 20.01 9.88
C ARG A 217 -13.03 18.80 9.22
N VAL A 218 -12.65 18.49 7.99
CA VAL A 218 -13.24 17.38 7.23
C VAL A 218 -12.12 16.53 6.64
N ILE A 219 -12.14 15.24 6.98
CA ILE A 219 -11.30 14.23 6.35
C ILE A 219 -12.24 13.17 5.80
N ASN A 220 -12.28 13.03 4.47
CA ASN A 220 -13.01 11.96 3.81
C ASN A 220 -12.05 11.12 2.96
N LEU A 221 -11.87 9.87 3.36
CA LEU A 221 -11.05 8.87 2.67
C LEU A 221 -11.89 7.64 2.29
N ASN A 222 -13.22 7.75 2.27
CA ASN A 222 -14.16 6.66 1.99
C ASN A 222 -13.77 5.85 0.73
N ASP A 223 -13.94 4.53 0.76
CA ASP A 223 -13.70 3.63 -0.37
C ASP A 223 -12.26 3.78 -0.93
N ASN A 224 -11.30 3.70 0.00
CA ASN A 224 -9.86 3.53 -0.22
C ASN A 224 -9.36 2.47 0.73
N THR A 225 -8.27 1.77 0.44
CA THR A 225 -7.75 0.73 1.33
C THR A 225 -6.82 1.31 2.40
N CYS A 226 -7.36 1.80 3.52
CA CYS A 226 -6.54 2.18 4.68
C CYS A 226 -5.76 0.98 5.20
N SER A 227 -6.41 -0.19 5.27
CA SER A 227 -5.95 -1.33 6.08
C SER A 227 -5.81 -0.92 7.57
N PRO A 228 -5.60 -1.87 8.47
CA PRO A 228 -5.30 -1.53 9.86
C PRO A 228 -4.02 -0.69 10.02
N VAL A 229 -3.03 -0.86 9.14
CA VAL A 229 -1.77 -0.11 9.17
C VAL A 229 -2.02 1.36 8.88
N GLY A 230 -2.72 1.68 7.79
CA GLY A 230 -3.07 3.07 7.47
C GLY A 230 -4.03 3.67 8.48
N ALA A 231 -4.95 2.89 9.03
CA ALA A 231 -5.85 3.32 10.10
C ALA A 231 -5.09 3.70 11.38
N LEU A 232 -4.07 2.93 11.78
CA LEU A 232 -3.23 3.26 12.94
C LEU A 232 -2.40 4.52 12.69
N GLU A 233 -1.82 4.72 11.51
CA GLU A 233 -1.12 5.97 11.20
C GLU A 233 -2.08 7.17 11.18
N LEU A 234 -3.34 6.99 10.73
CA LEU A 234 -4.38 8.00 10.85
C LEU A 234 -4.61 8.41 12.30
N THR A 235 -4.57 7.49 13.27
CA THR A 235 -4.72 7.84 14.69
C THR A 235 -3.68 8.87 15.14
N GLU A 236 -2.42 8.70 14.71
CA GLU A 236 -1.34 9.63 14.99
C GLU A 236 -1.47 10.95 14.23
N GLY A 237 -2.05 10.93 13.04
CA GLY A 237 -2.36 12.12 12.25
C GLY A 237 -3.48 12.96 12.85
N ILE A 238 -4.56 12.32 13.33
CA ILE A 238 -5.77 13.01 13.79
C ILE A 238 -5.72 13.42 15.27
N ARG A 239 -4.82 12.84 16.07
CA ARG A 239 -4.71 13.09 17.53
C ARG A 239 -4.71 14.57 17.90
N TYR A 240 -4.09 15.42 17.08
CA TYR A 240 -3.95 16.86 17.37
C TYR A 240 -4.98 17.74 16.65
N LEU A 241 -5.90 17.14 15.88
CA LEU A 241 -6.88 17.87 15.07
C LEU A 241 -8.14 18.24 15.88
N THR A 242 -7.96 19.15 16.84
CA THR A 242 -9.06 19.63 17.73
C THR A 242 -10.20 20.36 17.00
N LYS A 243 -10.02 20.70 15.73
CA LYS A 243 -11.05 21.30 14.88
C LYS A 243 -11.82 20.30 14.03
N LEU A 244 -11.47 19.01 14.07
CA LEU A 244 -12.10 17.97 13.26
C LEU A 244 -13.61 17.90 13.58
N GLU A 245 -14.43 17.95 12.52
CA GLU A 245 -15.90 17.88 12.56
C GLU A 245 -16.41 16.61 11.91
N VAL A 246 -15.74 16.14 10.85
CA VAL A 246 -16.14 14.99 10.04
C VAL A 246 -14.93 14.11 9.77
N LEU A 247 -15.05 12.82 10.11
CA LEU A 247 -14.11 11.77 9.74
C LEU A 247 -14.85 10.65 9.02
N ASP A 248 -14.71 10.58 7.71
CA ASP A 248 -15.35 9.57 6.87
C ASP A 248 -14.30 8.56 6.39
N LEU A 249 -14.38 7.36 6.96
CA LEU A 249 -13.54 6.21 6.68
C LEU A 249 -14.41 5.01 6.25
N GLY A 250 -15.59 5.25 5.66
CA GLY A 250 -16.44 4.14 5.19
C GLY A 250 -15.74 3.32 4.09
N ASP A 251 -15.93 2.01 4.06
CA ASP A 251 -15.35 1.11 3.06
C ASP A 251 -13.82 1.18 2.98
N THR A 252 -13.13 1.35 4.13
CA THR A 252 -11.68 1.53 4.15
C THR A 252 -10.83 0.37 4.65
N LEU A 253 -11.47 -0.75 5.00
CA LEU A 253 -10.78 -1.93 5.56
C LEU A 253 -9.92 -1.57 6.79
N CYS A 254 -10.38 -0.65 7.65
CA CYS A 254 -9.70 -0.37 8.92
C CYS A 254 -9.64 -1.60 9.83
N LYS A 255 -10.66 -2.47 9.75
CA LYS A 255 -10.89 -3.66 10.60
C LYS A 255 -10.89 -3.32 12.09
N ASP A 256 -11.03 -4.34 12.92
CA ASP A 256 -11.16 -4.18 14.37
C ASP A 256 -10.05 -3.32 14.99
N ALA A 257 -8.77 -3.60 14.69
CA ALA A 257 -7.67 -2.86 15.32
C ALA A 257 -7.54 -1.40 14.87
N GLY A 258 -7.75 -1.12 13.58
CA GLY A 258 -7.76 0.25 13.09
C GLY A 258 -8.89 1.04 13.75
N VAL A 259 -10.08 0.43 13.84
CA VAL A 259 -11.24 1.03 14.49
C VAL A 259 -11.02 1.25 15.98
N PHE A 260 -10.38 0.31 16.70
CA PHE A 260 -10.02 0.51 18.09
C PHE A 260 -9.09 1.71 18.28
N GLY A 261 -8.04 1.84 17.46
CA GLY A 261 -7.13 2.97 17.51
C GLY A 261 -7.84 4.30 17.27
N ILE A 262 -8.68 4.36 16.22
CA ILE A 262 -9.44 5.57 15.89
C ILE A 262 -10.38 5.94 17.03
N CYS A 263 -11.16 4.97 17.54
CA CYS A 263 -12.11 5.19 18.63
C CYS A 263 -11.41 5.62 19.93
N TYR A 264 -10.24 5.05 20.23
CA TYR A 264 -9.45 5.44 21.40
C TYR A 264 -9.03 6.91 21.33
N VAL A 265 -8.54 7.37 20.17
CA VAL A 265 -8.11 8.77 20.01
C VAL A 265 -9.28 9.74 20.04
N ILE A 266 -10.38 9.47 19.33
CA ILE A 266 -11.51 10.41 19.28
C ILE A 266 -12.33 10.47 20.59
N SER A 267 -12.19 9.47 21.47
CA SER A 267 -12.85 9.42 22.77
C SER A 267 -12.03 10.03 23.93
N ASP A 268 -10.82 10.56 23.65
CA ASP A 268 -9.93 11.13 24.67
C ASP A 268 -10.41 12.47 25.26
N GLY A 269 -11.42 13.09 24.64
CA GLY A 269 -12.03 14.36 25.06
C GLY A 269 -11.48 15.62 24.39
N GLU A 270 -10.51 15.48 23.47
CA GLU A 270 -9.91 16.59 22.72
C GLU A 270 -10.71 16.95 21.45
N HIS A 271 -11.36 15.98 20.79
CA HIS A 271 -12.14 16.19 19.55
C HIS A 271 -13.57 16.72 19.78
N ARG A 272 -13.71 17.80 20.56
CA ARG A 272 -15.04 18.34 20.96
C ARG A 272 -15.89 18.91 19.84
N LYS A 273 -15.30 19.12 18.65
CA LYS A 273 -16.00 19.61 17.46
C LYS A 273 -16.48 18.49 16.55
N LEU A 274 -16.13 17.24 16.83
CA LEU A 274 -16.49 16.10 16.01
C LEU A 274 -18.00 15.90 16.05
N LYS A 275 -18.62 15.81 14.88
CA LYS A 275 -20.08 15.70 14.68
C LYS A 275 -20.46 14.41 13.97
N TYR A 276 -19.58 13.92 13.10
CA TYR A 276 -19.85 12.74 12.27
C TYR A 276 -18.61 11.89 12.10
N VAL A 277 -18.76 10.59 12.36
CA VAL A 277 -17.78 9.56 12.02
C VAL A 277 -18.48 8.46 11.23
N ASP A 278 -17.88 8.08 10.10
CA ASP A 278 -18.32 6.93 9.32
C ASP A 278 -17.26 5.83 9.34
N LEU A 279 -17.63 4.68 9.90
CA LEU A 279 -16.87 3.45 9.94
C LEU A 279 -17.64 2.30 9.25
N SER A 280 -18.58 2.62 8.36
CA SER A 280 -19.31 1.61 7.58
C SER A 280 -18.35 0.78 6.71
N GLY A 281 -18.65 -0.47 6.35
CA GLY A 281 -17.83 -1.20 5.36
C GLY A 281 -16.39 -1.51 5.77
N ASN A 282 -16.10 -1.54 7.08
CA ASN A 282 -14.73 -1.69 7.58
C ASN A 282 -14.38 -3.10 8.03
N GLN A 283 -15.26 -4.07 7.80
CA GLN A 283 -15.13 -5.43 8.35
C GLN A 283 -14.95 -5.41 9.86
N ILE A 284 -15.86 -4.73 10.57
CA ILE A 284 -15.88 -4.67 12.03
C ILE A 284 -16.65 -5.88 12.58
N SER A 285 -16.07 -6.61 13.54
CA SER A 285 -16.76 -7.70 14.25
C SER A 285 -17.85 -7.18 15.19
N ALA A 286 -18.79 -8.03 15.57
CA ALA A 286 -19.75 -7.69 16.62
C ALA A 286 -19.07 -7.32 17.95
N ASP A 287 -18.01 -8.03 18.35
CA ASP A 287 -17.28 -7.74 19.58
C ASP A 287 -16.61 -6.35 19.52
N ALA A 288 -15.98 -6.02 18.38
CA ALA A 288 -15.41 -4.70 18.18
C ALA A 288 -16.49 -3.61 18.16
N ALA A 289 -17.64 -3.89 17.54
CA ALA A 289 -18.78 -2.97 17.57
C ALA A 289 -19.27 -2.72 19.00
N LEU A 290 -19.46 -3.75 19.82
CA LEU A 290 -19.88 -3.61 21.21
C LEU A 290 -18.88 -2.77 22.03
N PHE A 291 -17.58 -2.96 21.83
CA PHE A 291 -16.55 -2.12 22.43
C PHE A 291 -16.67 -0.65 22.00
N VAL A 292 -16.87 -0.41 20.69
CA VAL A 292 -17.07 0.95 20.16
C VAL A 292 -18.30 1.60 20.79
N VAL A 293 -19.41 0.88 20.91
CA VAL A 293 -20.64 1.37 21.54
C VAL A 293 -20.42 1.78 23.00
N GLU A 294 -19.67 0.98 23.77
CA GLU A 294 -19.32 1.31 25.16
C GLU A 294 -18.53 2.63 25.22
N LYS A 295 -17.49 2.76 24.40
CA LYS A 295 -16.67 3.97 24.30
C LYS A 295 -17.45 5.18 23.79
N TRP A 296 -18.39 4.97 22.87
CA TRP A 296 -19.22 6.04 22.33
C TRP A 296 -20.16 6.62 23.39
N LYS A 297 -20.73 5.77 24.24
CA LYS A 297 -21.57 6.20 25.37
C LYS A 297 -20.79 7.11 26.32
N GLU A 298 -19.53 6.77 26.64
CA GLU A 298 -18.66 7.65 27.44
C GLU A 298 -18.46 9.02 26.80
N THR A 299 -18.23 9.05 25.49
CA THR A 299 -17.97 10.28 24.71
C THR A 299 -19.22 11.16 24.59
N SER A 300 -20.40 10.55 24.37
CA SER A 300 -21.68 11.25 24.28
C SER A 300 -22.08 11.88 25.64
N ILE A 301 -21.75 11.22 26.76
CA ILE A 301 -21.94 11.74 28.12
C ILE A 301 -21.07 12.99 28.39
N ALA A 302 -19.95 13.16 27.67
CA ALA A 302 -19.11 14.36 27.75
C ALA A 302 -19.70 15.60 27.05
N GLY A 303 -20.92 15.51 26.49
CA GLY A 303 -21.65 16.65 25.92
C GLY A 303 -21.36 16.93 24.44
N VAL A 304 -20.84 15.95 23.70
CA VAL A 304 -20.62 16.03 22.26
C VAL A 304 -21.78 15.31 21.54
N ASP A 305 -22.56 16.06 20.76
CA ASP A 305 -23.63 15.51 19.90
C ASP A 305 -23.01 14.93 18.62
N LEU A 306 -22.47 13.71 18.76
CA LEU A 306 -21.64 13.03 17.77
C LEU A 306 -22.41 11.84 17.18
N LYS A 307 -22.62 11.85 15.86
CA LYS A 307 -23.22 10.76 15.10
C LYS A 307 -22.15 9.77 14.63
N LEU A 308 -22.40 8.47 14.83
CA LEU A 308 -21.57 7.39 14.33
C LEU A 308 -22.35 6.54 13.33
N LYS A 309 -21.74 6.23 12.19
CA LYS A 309 -22.27 5.24 11.26
C LYS A 309 -21.33 4.04 11.19
N MET A 310 -21.87 2.84 11.30
CA MET A 310 -21.17 1.56 11.30
C MET A 310 -21.95 0.52 10.46
N SER A 311 -22.65 0.95 9.41
CA SER A 311 -23.40 0.04 8.52
C SER A 311 -22.48 -0.87 7.71
N ASN A 312 -23.02 -1.93 7.12
CA ASN A 312 -22.28 -2.79 6.18
C ASN A 312 -20.99 -3.36 6.80
N ASN A 313 -21.05 -3.77 8.06
CA ASN A 313 -19.94 -4.40 8.75
C ASN A 313 -20.25 -5.89 8.97
N CYS A 314 -19.44 -6.57 9.75
CA CYS A 314 -19.47 -8.02 9.86
C CYS A 314 -19.93 -8.45 11.27
N PHE A 315 -21.13 -8.02 11.69
CA PHE A 315 -21.71 -8.35 12.99
C PHE A 315 -22.31 -9.75 13.00
N GLY A 316 -22.88 -10.17 11.87
CA GLY A 316 -23.35 -11.52 11.64
C GLY A 316 -24.45 -11.98 12.58
N SER A 317 -24.26 -13.17 13.17
CA SER A 317 -25.22 -13.76 14.12
C SER A 317 -25.49 -12.88 15.34
N GLN A 318 -24.56 -12.00 15.69
CA GLN A 318 -24.65 -11.07 16.81
C GLN A 318 -25.19 -9.68 16.40
N PHE A 319 -25.69 -9.52 15.18
CA PHE A 319 -26.29 -8.24 14.72
C PHE A 319 -27.36 -7.74 15.69
N ASP A 320 -28.25 -8.63 16.15
CA ASP A 320 -29.36 -8.26 17.04
C ASP A 320 -28.84 -7.81 18.42
N ASP A 321 -27.71 -8.36 18.89
CA ASP A 321 -27.07 -7.96 20.15
C ASP A 321 -26.45 -6.55 20.03
N VAL A 322 -25.80 -6.26 18.89
CA VAL A 322 -25.28 -4.91 18.60
C VAL A 322 -26.43 -3.91 18.47
N LEU A 323 -27.54 -4.30 17.82
CA LEU A 323 -28.74 -3.49 17.67
C LEU A 323 -29.36 -3.11 19.02
N GLU A 324 -29.44 -4.07 19.96
CA GLU A 324 -29.89 -3.80 21.33
C GLU A 324 -28.90 -2.88 22.06
N ALA A 325 -27.59 -3.10 21.90
CA ALA A 325 -26.57 -2.31 22.58
C ALA A 325 -26.56 -0.82 22.17
N ILE A 326 -26.93 -0.50 20.92
CA ILE A 326 -26.99 0.88 20.43
C ILE A 326 -28.28 1.62 20.81
N GLU A 327 -29.26 0.96 21.44
CA GLU A 327 -30.53 1.60 21.78
C GLU A 327 -30.31 2.85 22.66
N GLY A 328 -30.91 3.98 22.26
CA GLY A 328 -30.75 5.27 22.94
C GLY A 328 -29.44 6.00 22.65
N THR A 329 -28.63 5.53 21.69
CA THR A 329 -27.41 6.22 21.21
C THR A 329 -27.63 6.86 19.83
N SER A 330 -26.67 7.66 19.38
CA SER A 330 -26.61 8.27 18.03
C SER A 330 -25.88 7.41 16.99
N ILE A 331 -25.78 6.10 17.24
CA ILE A 331 -25.07 5.13 16.40
C ILE A 331 -26.06 4.51 15.39
N GLU A 332 -25.67 4.44 14.12
CA GLU A 332 -26.42 3.81 13.03
C GLU A 332 -25.67 2.60 12.48
N ILE A 333 -26.23 1.39 12.60
CA ILE A 333 -25.60 0.13 12.15
C ILE A 333 -26.21 -0.48 10.88
N GLY A 334 -27.17 0.21 10.24
CA GLY A 334 -27.83 -0.26 9.01
C GLY A 334 -28.91 -1.33 9.25
N GLU A 335 -29.36 -1.97 8.17
CA GLU A 335 -30.29 -3.10 8.22
C GLU A 335 -29.54 -4.43 8.25
N LYS A 336 -30.18 -5.48 8.82
CA LYS A 336 -29.56 -6.80 8.94
C LYS A 336 -29.23 -7.44 7.59
N ASP A 337 -29.97 -7.10 6.54
CA ASP A 337 -29.74 -7.61 5.18
C ASP A 337 -28.47 -7.01 4.54
N ASP A 338 -28.00 -5.87 5.04
CA ASP A 338 -26.78 -5.18 4.59
C ASP A 338 -25.53 -5.61 5.37
N ASP A 339 -25.68 -6.42 6.44
CA ASP A 339 -24.58 -6.98 7.22
C ASP A 339 -23.79 -8.01 6.39
N GLU A 340 -22.46 -7.91 6.41
CA GLU A 340 -21.56 -8.75 5.65
C GLU A 340 -21.31 -10.14 6.31
N GLY A 341 -22.05 -10.46 7.37
CA GLY A 341 -22.01 -11.73 8.09
C GLY A 341 -20.99 -11.75 9.24
N THR A 342 -20.90 -12.87 9.97
CA THR A 342 -20.00 -12.94 11.14
C THR A 342 -18.54 -12.98 10.68
N LEU A 343 -17.69 -12.10 11.23
CA LEU A 343 -16.23 -12.31 11.16
C LEU A 343 -15.91 -13.60 11.91
N SER A 344 -15.44 -14.61 11.19
CA SER A 344 -14.77 -15.72 11.85
C SER A 344 -13.52 -15.21 12.54
N VAL A 345 -13.35 -15.56 13.82
CA VAL A 345 -12.16 -15.20 14.59
C VAL A 345 -10.93 -15.89 13.96
N SER A 346 -10.25 -15.20 13.05
CA SER A 346 -8.91 -15.54 12.58
C SER A 346 -8.06 -14.29 12.72
N SER A 347 -7.10 -14.34 13.63
CA SER A 347 -6.11 -13.29 13.88
C SER A 347 -5.34 -13.00 12.60
N GLU A 348 -5.72 -11.93 11.92
CA GLU A 348 -4.97 -11.39 10.80
C GLU A 348 -3.65 -10.82 11.32
N GLU A 349 -2.53 -11.49 11.00
CA GLU A 349 -1.20 -10.92 11.22
C GLU A 349 -1.03 -9.73 10.27
N TYR A 350 -0.86 -8.54 10.85
CA TYR A 350 -0.55 -7.29 10.17
C TYR A 350 0.73 -7.45 9.32
N ASP A 351 0.59 -7.39 8.00
CA ASP A 351 1.70 -7.35 7.06
C ASP A 351 2.22 -5.89 6.95
N GLU A 352 3.21 -5.55 7.78
CA GLU A 352 3.91 -4.24 7.77
C GLU A 352 4.73 -3.98 6.49
N SER A 353 4.67 -4.85 5.46
CA SER A 353 5.43 -4.67 4.22
C SER A 353 4.76 -3.79 3.15
N GLU A 354 3.57 -3.22 3.41
CA GLU A 354 2.89 -2.30 2.47
C GLU A 354 3.46 -0.87 2.39
N VAL A 355 4.64 -0.60 2.94
CA VAL A 355 5.38 0.64 2.66
C VAL A 355 6.31 0.41 1.46
N GLY A 356 5.72 0.04 0.32
CA GLY A 356 6.42 -0.17 -0.95
C GLY A 356 6.69 1.14 -1.68
N SER A 357 7.97 1.39 -1.98
CA SER A 357 8.44 2.31 -3.00
C SER A 357 8.23 1.70 -4.39
N GLU A 358 7.22 2.18 -5.12
CA GLU A 358 7.07 1.93 -6.55
C GLU A 358 7.45 3.21 -7.32
N GLU A 359 8.65 3.24 -7.91
CA GLU A 359 9.09 4.21 -8.93
C GLU A 359 8.61 3.77 -10.33
N TYR A 360 8.01 4.70 -11.08
CA TYR A 360 7.96 4.69 -12.54
C TYR A 360 8.82 5.86 -13.05
N ALA A 361 9.60 5.56 -14.07
CA ALA A 361 10.65 6.37 -14.67
C ALA A 361 10.15 7.58 -15.49
N ASP A 362 11.07 8.56 -15.55
CA ASP A 362 11.34 9.61 -16.54
C ASP A 362 10.27 10.67 -16.86
N ASP A 363 10.56 11.90 -16.43
CA ASP A 363 10.99 12.96 -17.36
C ASP A 363 11.89 14.00 -16.65
N GLU A 364 12.82 14.55 -17.43
CA GLU A 364 14.04 15.27 -17.07
C GLU A 364 13.87 16.69 -16.48
N GLU A 365 14.91 17.06 -15.70
CA GLU A 365 15.46 18.41 -15.42
C GLU A 365 14.57 19.51 -14.82
N MET A 366 14.88 19.89 -13.56
CA MET A 366 15.53 21.18 -13.27
C MET A 366 15.95 21.27 -11.80
N SER A 367 17.20 21.67 -11.61
CA SER A 367 17.94 21.77 -10.36
C SER A 367 17.50 22.95 -9.49
N GLY A 368 17.66 22.79 -8.17
CA GLY A 368 17.50 23.88 -7.20
C GLY A 368 17.72 23.41 -5.77
N ASP A 369 18.96 23.48 -5.30
CA ASP A 369 19.39 23.24 -3.92
C ASP A 369 18.53 24.00 -2.90
N LEU A 370 17.96 23.29 -1.92
CA LEU A 370 17.60 23.87 -0.62
C LEU A 370 17.89 22.87 0.50
N ASP A 371 18.96 23.19 1.21
CA ASP A 371 19.42 22.67 2.49
C ASP A 371 18.38 22.96 3.59
N VAL A 372 17.77 21.92 4.18
CA VAL A 372 17.03 22.03 5.44
C VAL A 372 17.34 20.83 6.35
N GLY A 373 18.42 20.99 7.12
CA GLY A 373 18.47 20.72 8.57
C GLY A 373 17.96 19.38 9.09
N GLU A 374 18.91 18.49 9.40
CA GLU A 374 18.78 17.42 10.39
C GLU A 374 18.19 17.93 11.71
N GLN A 375 17.01 17.44 12.11
CA GLN A 375 16.64 17.07 13.50
C GLN A 375 15.14 16.73 13.57
N ALA A 376 14.80 15.43 13.59
CA ALA A 376 13.74 14.82 14.41
C ALA A 376 13.30 13.46 13.83
N ALA A 377 13.85 12.36 14.35
CA ALA A 377 13.19 11.04 14.37
C ALA A 377 14.05 10.05 15.17
N ALA A 378 13.92 10.08 16.50
CA ALA A 378 14.46 9.04 17.39
C ALA A 378 13.52 8.88 18.60
N CYS A 379 12.27 8.53 18.35
CA CYS A 379 11.35 7.98 19.35
C CYS A 379 10.08 7.49 18.63
N GLY A 380 9.88 6.18 18.55
CA GLY A 380 8.65 5.59 18.00
C GLY A 380 8.68 4.05 17.95
N ASP A 381 9.82 3.45 17.59
CA ASP A 381 9.85 2.01 17.28
C ASP A 381 9.79 1.06 18.49
N LYS A 382 9.84 1.57 19.73
CA LYS A 382 9.89 0.72 20.93
C LYS A 382 8.50 0.27 21.39
N GLU A 383 7.49 1.12 21.26
CA GLU A 383 6.12 0.83 21.74
C GLU A 383 5.34 -0.09 20.80
N LEU A 384 5.60 -0.06 19.49
CA LEU A 384 4.99 -0.98 18.52
C LEU A 384 5.52 -2.41 18.67
N SER A 385 6.82 -2.55 18.94
CA SER A 385 7.44 -3.83 19.32
C SER A 385 6.85 -4.37 20.62
N ASP A 386 6.71 -3.53 21.64
CA ASP A 386 6.14 -3.92 22.94
C ASP A 386 4.64 -4.29 22.81
N LEU A 387 3.90 -3.66 21.88
CA LEU A 387 2.50 -3.99 21.59
C LEU A 387 2.36 -5.32 20.83
N LEU A 388 3.20 -5.58 19.83
CA LEU A 388 3.26 -6.87 19.11
C LEU A 388 3.73 -8.02 20.02
N GLU A 389 4.64 -7.75 20.96
CA GLU A 389 5.06 -8.69 22.00
C GLU A 389 3.91 -9.05 22.95
N SER A 390 2.96 -8.13 23.19
CA SER A 390 1.78 -8.37 24.03
C SER A 390 0.74 -9.32 23.40
N PHE A 391 0.80 -9.55 22.08
CA PHE A 391 -0.08 -10.47 21.33
C PHE A 391 0.49 -11.88 21.12
N GLY A 392 1.69 -12.20 21.65
CA GLY A 392 2.16 -13.58 21.79
C GLY A 392 2.55 -14.33 20.50
N CYS A 393 2.85 -13.64 19.41
CA CYS A 393 3.31 -14.24 18.16
C CYS A 393 4.82 -14.05 17.92
N ILE A 394 5.51 -15.16 17.61
CA ILE A 394 6.88 -15.26 17.09
C ILE A 394 8.00 -14.87 18.08
N LYS A 395 8.65 -15.90 18.65
CA LYS A 395 10.03 -15.79 19.11
C LYS A 395 10.95 -16.08 17.93
N PHE A 396 11.79 -15.13 17.54
CA PHE A 396 13.00 -15.46 16.78
C PHE A 396 13.85 -16.38 17.67
N GLY A 397 13.90 -17.65 17.32
CA GLY A 397 14.59 -18.67 18.10
C GLY A 397 16.08 -18.38 18.17
N ASN A 398 16.58 -18.19 19.39
CA ASN A 398 17.99 -18.18 19.81
C ASN A 398 18.99 -17.65 18.78
N GLU A 399 19.19 -16.33 18.79
CA GLU A 399 20.44 -15.75 18.33
C GLU A 399 21.58 -16.33 19.17
N ASN A 400 22.31 -17.29 18.60
CA ASN A 400 23.69 -17.49 18.96
C ASN A 400 24.40 -16.17 18.68
N LYS A 401 24.68 -15.39 19.73
CA LYS A 401 25.48 -14.14 19.74
C LYS A 401 26.39 -14.01 18.51
N ILE A 402 25.87 -13.44 17.43
CA ILE A 402 26.71 -12.91 16.36
C ILE A 402 27.24 -11.60 16.94
N SER A 403 28.55 -11.51 17.08
CA SER A 403 29.21 -10.27 17.44
C SER A 403 28.73 -9.18 16.48
N THR A 404 28.23 -8.06 16.99
CA THR A 404 27.76 -6.91 16.18
C THR A 404 28.83 -6.39 15.20
N ASN A 405 30.08 -6.80 15.39
CA ASN A 405 31.18 -6.46 14.50
C ASN A 405 31.19 -7.28 13.19
N ASP A 406 30.55 -8.46 13.09
CA ASP A 406 30.67 -9.35 11.91
C ASP A 406 29.63 -9.02 10.80
N VAL A 407 28.84 -7.96 10.99
CA VAL A 407 27.79 -7.51 10.08
C VAL A 407 28.25 -6.26 9.33
N VAL A 408 28.15 -6.30 8.00
CA VAL A 408 28.29 -5.13 7.13
C VAL A 408 26.92 -4.84 6.55
N SER A 409 26.32 -3.74 6.98
CA SER A 409 24.96 -3.35 6.58
C SER A 409 24.93 -1.96 5.96
N PHE A 410 24.21 -1.86 4.86
CA PHE A 410 23.83 -0.64 4.16
C PHE A 410 22.31 -0.54 4.05
N ARG A 411 21.59 -1.16 4.99
CA ARG A 411 20.13 -1.23 4.97
C ARG A 411 19.47 0.14 4.87
N ASP A 412 18.54 0.26 3.93
CA ASP A 412 17.62 1.38 3.74
C ASP A 412 18.33 2.75 3.60
N GLN A 413 19.58 2.73 3.10
CA GLN A 413 20.35 3.95 2.82
C GLN A 413 20.01 4.60 1.48
N GLN A 414 19.17 3.96 0.66
CA GLN A 414 18.71 4.48 -0.62
C GLN A 414 19.84 4.81 -1.60
N LEU A 415 20.95 4.05 -1.55
CA LEU A 415 22.11 4.28 -2.41
C LEU A 415 21.78 3.89 -3.86
N LYS A 416 21.96 4.83 -4.80
CA LYS A 416 21.90 4.56 -6.24
C LYS A 416 23.31 4.23 -6.75
N LEU A 417 23.56 2.94 -7.00
CA LEU A 417 24.90 2.42 -7.31
C LEU A 417 24.99 2.07 -8.79
N ASP A 418 25.13 3.08 -9.67
CA ASP A 418 25.12 2.88 -11.13
C ASP A 418 26.49 2.44 -11.67
N SER A 419 27.54 3.09 -11.18
CA SER A 419 28.93 2.93 -11.62
C SER A 419 29.77 2.11 -10.63
N ALA A 420 30.96 1.71 -11.04
CA ALA A 420 31.90 1.04 -10.15
C ALA A 420 32.36 1.96 -9.00
N GLN A 421 32.43 3.28 -9.22
CA GLN A 421 32.83 4.27 -8.22
C GLN A 421 31.76 4.44 -7.13
N ASP A 422 30.48 4.34 -7.48
CA ASP A 422 29.40 4.47 -6.49
C ASP A 422 29.46 3.35 -5.44
N ALA A 423 30.01 2.19 -5.82
CA ALA A 423 30.24 1.08 -4.91
C ALA A 423 31.42 1.28 -3.95
N ASP A 424 32.25 2.32 -4.10
CA ASP A 424 33.50 2.46 -3.34
C ASP A 424 33.26 2.53 -1.83
N LEU A 425 32.18 3.17 -1.39
CA LEU A 425 31.82 3.22 0.03
C LEU A 425 31.59 1.82 0.61
N ILE A 426 30.79 1.01 -0.09
CA ILE A 426 30.47 -0.37 0.29
C ILE A 426 31.72 -1.22 0.26
N VAL A 427 32.49 -1.11 -0.82
CA VAL A 427 33.67 -1.92 -1.04
C VAL A 427 34.75 -1.61 -0.02
N GLN A 428 35.02 -0.33 0.27
CA GLN A 428 35.97 0.04 1.32
C GLN A 428 35.54 -0.49 2.69
N ARG A 429 34.23 -0.51 2.97
CA ARG A 429 33.70 -1.05 4.22
C ARG A 429 33.86 -2.57 4.32
N ILE A 430 33.65 -3.29 3.20
CA ILE A 430 33.89 -4.73 3.08
C ILE A 430 35.38 -5.02 3.24
N GLU A 431 36.24 -4.36 2.46
CA GLU A 431 37.71 -4.57 2.47
C GLU A 431 38.36 -4.25 3.83
N LYS A 432 37.81 -3.30 4.59
CA LYS A 432 38.28 -2.99 5.96
C LYS A 432 37.79 -3.98 7.02
N GLN A 433 36.79 -4.79 6.70
CA GLN A 433 36.23 -5.74 7.63
C GLN A 433 37.16 -6.95 7.74
N GLU A 434 37.54 -7.36 8.95
CA GLU A 434 38.38 -8.56 9.11
C GLU A 434 37.56 -9.85 8.96
N CYS A 435 36.29 -9.82 9.35
CA CYS A 435 35.37 -10.95 9.34
C CYS A 435 33.96 -10.45 8.98
N MET A 436 33.44 -10.80 7.81
CA MET A 436 32.11 -10.41 7.35
C MET A 436 31.24 -11.66 7.19
N ARG A 437 30.43 -11.98 8.20
CA ARG A 437 29.50 -13.11 8.17
C ARG A 437 28.16 -12.75 7.55
N THR A 438 27.81 -11.46 7.55
CA THR A 438 26.54 -10.96 7.01
C THR A 438 26.80 -9.72 6.17
N LEU A 439 26.29 -9.75 4.94
CA LEU A 439 26.25 -8.60 4.05
C LEU A 439 24.79 -8.24 3.79
N GLU A 440 24.38 -7.06 4.24
CA GLU A 440 23.03 -6.54 4.07
C GLU A 440 23.06 -5.32 3.13
N LEU A 441 22.38 -5.46 2.00
CA LEU A 441 22.29 -4.45 0.94
C LEU A 441 20.85 -3.96 0.72
N ARG A 442 19.93 -4.31 1.62
CA ARG A 442 18.51 -4.02 1.49
C ARG A 442 18.23 -2.53 1.26
N GLY A 443 17.29 -2.22 0.36
CA GLY A 443 16.79 -0.86 0.15
C GLY A 443 17.78 0.05 -0.59
N ASN A 444 18.57 -0.52 -1.49
CA ASN A 444 19.52 0.20 -2.35
C ASN A 444 19.33 -0.23 -3.81
N THR A 445 19.94 0.45 -4.77
CA THR A 445 19.79 0.13 -6.19
C THR A 445 21.12 -0.23 -6.84
N LEU A 446 21.39 -1.53 -7.00
CA LEU A 446 22.63 -2.03 -7.58
C LEU A 446 22.54 -2.11 -9.10
N GLY A 447 23.53 -1.53 -9.78
CA GLY A 447 23.76 -1.62 -11.22
C GLY A 447 24.80 -2.70 -11.56
N ILE A 448 25.02 -2.92 -12.86
CA ILE A 448 25.93 -3.98 -13.34
C ILE A 448 27.36 -3.75 -12.86
N GLU A 449 27.89 -2.53 -13.01
CA GLU A 449 29.30 -2.25 -12.71
C GLU A 449 29.56 -2.16 -11.20
N SER A 450 28.65 -1.56 -10.44
CA SER A 450 28.71 -1.60 -8.97
C SER A 450 28.57 -3.01 -8.41
N GLY A 451 27.67 -3.83 -8.95
CA GLY A 451 27.49 -5.23 -8.58
C GLY A 451 28.75 -6.06 -8.81
N LYS A 452 29.44 -5.86 -9.95
CA LYS A 452 30.76 -6.47 -10.21
C LYS A 452 31.82 -6.01 -9.22
N ARG A 453 31.85 -4.71 -8.89
CA ARG A 453 32.83 -4.15 -7.95
C ARG A 453 32.61 -4.69 -6.54
N ILE A 454 31.37 -4.77 -6.07
CA ILE A 454 31.01 -5.38 -4.78
C ILE A 454 31.34 -6.88 -4.78
N ALA A 455 31.05 -7.59 -5.87
CA ALA A 455 31.40 -9.01 -6.03
C ALA A 455 32.91 -9.26 -5.86
N GLN A 456 33.77 -8.39 -6.38
CA GLN A 456 35.23 -8.50 -6.15
C GLN A 456 35.59 -8.42 -4.66
N ALA A 457 34.92 -7.54 -3.91
CA ALA A 457 35.16 -7.38 -2.47
C ALA A 457 34.62 -8.59 -1.67
N ILE A 458 33.47 -9.14 -2.04
CA ILE A 458 32.93 -10.39 -1.47
C ILE A 458 33.94 -11.54 -1.60
N GLY A 459 34.74 -11.54 -2.68
CA GLY A 459 35.81 -12.52 -2.92
C GLY A 459 36.83 -12.65 -1.77
N LEU A 460 36.92 -11.66 -0.88
CA LEU A 460 37.82 -11.65 0.28
C LEU A 460 37.24 -12.40 1.50
N HIS A 461 35.94 -12.69 1.51
CA HIS A 461 35.19 -13.15 2.68
C HIS A 461 34.64 -14.56 2.52
N SER A 462 35.52 -15.56 2.64
CA SER A 462 35.13 -16.99 2.61
C SER A 462 34.19 -17.39 3.78
N GLU A 463 34.15 -16.61 4.84
CA GLU A 463 33.34 -16.79 6.03
C GLU A 463 31.92 -16.21 5.92
N LEU A 464 31.58 -15.57 4.79
CA LEU A 464 30.24 -15.04 4.51
C LEU A 464 29.20 -16.18 4.57
N GLN A 465 28.13 -15.92 5.33
CA GLN A 465 27.06 -16.89 5.60
C GLN A 465 25.68 -16.36 5.24
N ARG A 466 25.43 -15.05 5.44
CA ARG A 466 24.11 -14.45 5.25
C ARG A 466 24.17 -13.32 4.24
N CYS A 467 23.36 -13.42 3.21
CA CYS A 467 23.22 -12.42 2.16
C CYS A 467 21.80 -11.86 2.23
N LEU A 468 21.65 -10.66 2.80
CA LEU A 468 20.37 -9.99 2.99
C LEU A 468 20.20 -8.93 1.89
N TRP A 469 19.72 -9.39 0.73
CA TRP A 469 19.75 -8.69 -0.55
C TRP A 469 18.34 -8.45 -1.09
N SER A 470 17.39 -8.16 -0.21
CA SER A 470 16.05 -7.78 -0.63
C SER A 470 16.02 -6.34 -1.18
N ASP A 471 15.09 -6.04 -2.08
CA ASP A 471 14.90 -4.67 -2.63
C ASP A 471 16.23 -3.99 -3.04
N MET A 472 17.00 -4.69 -3.89
CA MET A 472 18.31 -4.25 -4.37
C MET A 472 18.30 -3.78 -5.84
N PHE A 473 17.14 -3.85 -6.53
CA PHE A 473 17.00 -3.57 -7.97
C PHE A 473 15.88 -2.57 -8.30
N THR A 474 15.39 -1.80 -7.32
CA THR A 474 14.39 -0.76 -7.59
C THR A 474 14.90 0.22 -8.64
N GLY A 475 14.12 0.42 -9.71
CA GLY A 475 14.48 1.26 -10.86
C GLY A 475 15.37 0.61 -11.93
N ARG A 476 15.81 -0.66 -11.76
CA ARG A 476 16.65 -1.37 -12.76
C ARG A 476 15.84 -2.04 -13.85
N LEU A 477 16.43 -2.14 -15.05
CA LEU A 477 15.85 -2.94 -16.12
C LEU A 477 15.99 -4.43 -15.81
N LYS A 478 14.98 -5.23 -16.16
CA LYS A 478 14.94 -6.68 -15.87
C LYS A 478 16.15 -7.44 -16.44
N ASP A 479 16.70 -6.99 -17.57
CA ASP A 479 17.85 -7.64 -18.21
C ASP A 479 19.19 -7.31 -17.53
N GLU A 480 19.23 -6.29 -16.67
CA GLU A 480 20.42 -5.96 -15.87
C GLU A 480 20.55 -6.85 -14.63
N ILE A 481 19.45 -7.41 -14.15
CA ILE A 481 19.41 -8.20 -12.92
C ILE A 481 20.22 -9.51 -13.02
N PRO A 482 20.04 -10.36 -14.06
CA PRO A 482 20.81 -11.60 -14.19
C PRO A 482 22.34 -11.43 -14.13
N PRO A 483 22.98 -10.48 -14.87
CA PRO A 483 24.43 -10.31 -14.78
C PRO A 483 24.91 -9.78 -13.41
N ILE A 484 24.09 -9.00 -12.70
CA ILE A 484 24.42 -8.56 -11.34
C ILE A 484 24.40 -9.76 -10.38
N LEU A 485 23.28 -10.48 -10.33
CA LEU A 485 23.14 -11.68 -9.50
C LEU A 485 24.22 -12.71 -9.82
N LYS A 486 24.51 -12.93 -11.11
CA LYS A 486 25.58 -13.84 -11.53
C LYS A 486 26.93 -13.41 -10.97
N SER A 487 27.26 -12.11 -11.01
CA SER A 487 28.54 -11.61 -10.48
C SER A 487 28.67 -11.86 -8.97
N LEU A 488 27.63 -11.52 -8.19
CA LEU A 488 27.60 -11.74 -6.74
C LEU A 488 27.65 -13.23 -6.40
N CYS A 489 26.86 -14.05 -7.08
CA CYS A 489 26.83 -15.51 -6.96
C CYS A 489 28.20 -16.14 -7.27
N SER A 490 28.82 -15.78 -8.39
CA SER A 490 30.14 -16.28 -8.77
C SER A 490 31.24 -15.89 -7.77
N ALA A 491 31.14 -14.72 -7.14
CA ALA A 491 32.04 -14.33 -6.06
C ALA A 491 31.90 -15.24 -4.83
N MET A 492 30.67 -15.51 -4.38
CA MET A 492 30.42 -16.45 -3.27
C MET A 492 30.95 -17.85 -3.56
N ILE A 493 30.78 -18.34 -4.80
CA ILE A 493 31.30 -19.63 -5.23
C ILE A 493 32.83 -19.63 -5.20
N SER A 494 33.46 -18.58 -5.76
CA SER A 494 34.92 -18.49 -5.88
C SER A 494 35.61 -18.32 -4.52
N ALA A 495 34.97 -17.62 -3.60
CA ALA A 495 35.43 -17.47 -2.22
C ALA A 495 35.18 -18.74 -1.36
N ASN A 496 34.50 -19.75 -1.90
CA ASN A 496 34.14 -20.98 -1.19
C ASN A 496 33.31 -20.68 0.08
N CYS A 497 32.40 -19.72 -0.02
CA CYS A 497 31.47 -19.35 1.04
C CYS A 497 30.57 -20.54 1.40
N HIS A 498 30.05 -20.54 2.63
CA HIS A 498 29.07 -21.52 3.09
C HIS A 498 27.80 -20.76 3.46
N ILE A 499 27.00 -20.42 2.45
CA ILE A 499 25.81 -19.59 2.63
C ILE A 499 24.74 -20.39 3.37
N THR A 500 24.23 -19.81 4.45
CA THR A 500 23.15 -20.35 5.28
C THR A 500 21.84 -19.60 5.08
N GLU A 501 21.88 -18.32 4.70
CA GLU A 501 20.70 -17.52 4.36
C GLU A 501 20.94 -16.68 3.11
N LEU A 502 19.99 -16.77 2.17
CA LEU A 502 19.90 -15.88 1.02
C LEU A 502 18.50 -15.28 0.99
N ASP A 503 18.42 -13.96 1.17
CA ASP A 503 17.20 -13.19 1.01
C ASP A 503 17.31 -12.35 -0.26
N LEU A 504 16.42 -12.62 -1.21
CA LEU A 504 16.28 -11.88 -2.46
C LEU A 504 14.85 -11.36 -2.63
N SER A 505 14.13 -11.14 -1.53
CA SER A 505 12.74 -10.67 -1.58
C SER A 505 12.66 -9.27 -2.23
N ASP A 506 11.51 -8.94 -2.81
CA ASP A 506 11.20 -7.59 -3.31
C ASP A 506 12.14 -7.09 -4.43
N ASN A 507 12.65 -8.00 -5.24
CA ASN A 507 13.56 -7.66 -6.33
C ASN A 507 12.91 -7.72 -7.72
N ALA A 508 11.64 -8.12 -7.82
CA ALA A 508 10.82 -8.14 -9.04
C ALA A 508 11.52 -8.72 -10.30
N PHE A 509 12.48 -9.62 -10.13
CA PHE A 509 13.40 -10.01 -11.20
C PHE A 509 12.80 -10.99 -12.23
N GLY A 510 11.60 -11.49 -11.96
CA GLY A 510 10.82 -12.30 -12.87
C GLY A 510 11.47 -13.64 -13.23
N PRO A 511 10.96 -14.36 -14.23
CA PRO A 511 11.55 -15.61 -14.69
C PRO A 511 12.94 -15.44 -15.30
N VAL A 512 13.26 -14.26 -15.85
CA VAL A 512 14.57 -13.98 -16.49
C VAL A 512 15.67 -13.85 -15.44
N GLY A 513 15.41 -13.16 -14.32
CA GLY A 513 16.37 -12.96 -13.24
C GLY A 513 16.85 -14.27 -12.58
N VAL A 514 16.02 -15.31 -12.61
CA VAL A 514 16.36 -16.66 -12.10
C VAL A 514 17.65 -17.22 -12.71
N GLU A 515 17.96 -16.85 -13.97
CA GLU A 515 19.18 -17.27 -14.64
C GLU A 515 20.45 -16.85 -13.89
N GLY A 516 20.41 -15.73 -13.17
CA GLY A 516 21.51 -15.25 -12.32
C GLY A 516 21.78 -16.11 -11.08
N LEU A 517 20.84 -16.98 -10.68
CA LEU A 517 20.92 -17.81 -9.47
C LEU A 517 21.32 -19.26 -9.74
N ARG A 518 21.15 -19.75 -10.98
CA ARG A 518 21.30 -21.17 -11.32
C ARG A 518 22.62 -21.76 -10.87
N GLU A 519 23.72 -21.06 -11.18
CA GLU A 519 25.07 -21.55 -10.91
C GLU A 519 25.32 -21.68 -9.40
N PHE A 520 24.88 -20.67 -8.63
CA PHE A 520 24.97 -20.69 -7.18
C PHE A 520 24.16 -21.81 -6.56
N LEU A 521 22.88 -21.95 -6.95
CA LEU A 521 21.99 -22.92 -6.32
C LEU A 521 22.46 -24.37 -6.51
N VAL A 522 23.27 -24.69 -7.54
CA VAL A 522 23.84 -26.04 -7.73
C VAL A 522 25.31 -26.17 -7.30
N SER A 523 25.87 -25.12 -6.69
CA SER A 523 27.26 -25.05 -6.26
C SER A 523 27.45 -25.53 -4.81
N PRO A 524 28.70 -25.87 -4.40
CA PRO A 524 29.02 -26.16 -3.01
C PRO A 524 28.67 -25.04 -2.03
N ALA A 525 28.67 -23.77 -2.48
CA ALA A 525 28.36 -22.63 -1.63
C ALA A 525 26.91 -22.60 -1.14
N ALA A 526 25.99 -23.27 -1.85
CA ALA A 526 24.59 -23.41 -1.46
C ALA A 526 24.30 -24.68 -0.64
N PHE A 527 25.26 -25.60 -0.45
CA PHE A 527 25.01 -26.86 0.27
C PHE A 527 24.66 -26.65 1.75
N SER A 528 25.06 -25.52 2.32
CA SER A 528 24.76 -25.12 3.68
C SER A 528 23.47 -24.28 3.80
N LEU A 529 22.74 -24.05 2.70
CA LEU A 529 21.60 -23.16 2.70
C LEU A 529 20.49 -23.70 3.61
N GLU A 530 20.13 -22.92 4.62
CA GLU A 530 19.06 -23.23 5.57
C GLU A 530 17.82 -22.35 5.33
N VAL A 531 18.02 -21.12 4.87
CA VAL A 531 16.95 -20.14 4.63
C VAL A 531 17.06 -19.57 3.22
N LEU A 532 15.98 -19.67 2.45
CA LEU A 532 15.85 -19.05 1.14
C LEU A 532 14.56 -18.24 1.08
N LYS A 533 14.69 -16.92 0.88
CA LYS A 533 13.55 -16.01 0.75
C LYS A 533 13.55 -15.38 -0.63
N LEU A 534 12.40 -15.48 -1.28
CA LEU A 534 12.16 -15.07 -2.66
C LEU A 534 10.82 -14.33 -2.79
N ASN A 535 10.30 -13.71 -1.74
CA ASN A 535 9.01 -13.03 -1.80
C ASN A 535 8.99 -11.95 -2.89
N ASN A 536 7.84 -11.77 -3.55
CA ASN A 536 7.58 -10.64 -4.43
C ASN A 536 8.62 -10.47 -5.56
N ASN A 537 8.98 -11.57 -6.22
CA ASN A 537 9.90 -11.57 -7.35
C ASN A 537 9.22 -11.81 -8.70
N GLY A 538 7.92 -12.11 -8.71
CA GLY A 538 7.18 -12.40 -9.94
C GLY A 538 7.73 -13.60 -10.72
N LEU A 539 8.21 -14.64 -10.03
CA LEU A 539 8.92 -15.78 -10.63
C LEU A 539 8.16 -16.43 -11.79
N GLY A 540 6.84 -16.61 -11.68
CA GLY A 540 6.03 -17.33 -12.67
C GLY A 540 6.65 -18.69 -13.03
N VAL A 541 6.85 -18.94 -14.33
CA VAL A 541 7.52 -20.15 -14.84
C VAL A 541 8.96 -20.35 -14.32
N GLY A 542 9.61 -19.29 -13.83
CA GLY A 542 10.94 -19.35 -13.24
C GLY A 542 11.00 -20.19 -11.95
N SER A 543 9.86 -20.45 -11.30
CA SER A 543 9.80 -21.30 -10.12
C SER A 543 10.24 -22.74 -10.38
N GLU A 544 9.93 -23.29 -11.57
CA GLU A 544 10.31 -24.66 -11.94
C GLU A 544 11.83 -24.78 -12.00
N ILE A 545 12.50 -23.75 -12.52
CA ILE A 545 13.96 -23.67 -12.58
C ILE A 545 14.57 -23.65 -11.19
N ILE A 546 14.08 -22.82 -10.27
CA ILE A 546 14.57 -22.77 -8.89
C ILE A 546 14.40 -24.14 -8.21
N ALA A 547 13.23 -24.76 -8.38
CA ALA A 547 12.94 -26.08 -7.82
C ALA A 547 13.89 -27.16 -8.37
N GLU A 548 14.17 -27.16 -9.68
CA GLU A 548 15.15 -28.05 -10.32
C GLU A 548 16.56 -27.84 -9.76
N CYS A 549 17.00 -26.58 -9.65
CA CYS A 549 18.30 -26.24 -9.09
C CYS A 549 18.44 -26.70 -7.63
N LEU A 550 17.42 -26.52 -6.79
CA LEU A 550 17.41 -27.02 -5.40
C LEU A 550 17.43 -28.54 -5.33
N SER A 551 16.68 -29.23 -6.21
CA SER A 551 16.73 -30.69 -6.34
C SER A 551 18.15 -31.17 -6.69
N GLU A 552 18.81 -30.52 -7.64
CA GLU A 552 20.18 -30.85 -8.04
C GLU A 552 21.21 -30.50 -6.95
N CYS A 553 21.02 -29.38 -6.26
CA CYS A 553 21.79 -29.00 -5.08
C CYS A 553 21.80 -30.11 -4.05
N HIS A 554 20.59 -30.59 -3.69
CA HIS A 554 20.43 -31.68 -2.75
C HIS A 554 21.17 -32.94 -3.22
N ASN A 555 21.00 -33.37 -4.48
CA ASN A 555 21.68 -34.53 -5.03
C ASN A 555 23.22 -34.43 -4.94
N ARG A 556 23.78 -33.27 -5.28
CA ARG A 556 25.24 -33.04 -5.23
C ARG A 556 25.75 -32.99 -3.79
N SER A 557 25.03 -32.30 -2.92
CA SER A 557 25.36 -32.12 -1.51
C SER A 557 25.39 -33.47 -0.77
N VAL A 558 24.45 -34.38 -1.07
CA VAL A 558 24.43 -35.75 -0.54
C VAL A 558 25.65 -36.55 -1.00
N LYS A 559 26.02 -36.47 -2.28
CA LYS A 559 27.18 -37.21 -2.83
C LYS A 559 28.50 -36.84 -2.14
N VAL A 560 28.63 -35.61 -1.67
CA VAL A 560 29.82 -35.14 -0.96
C VAL A 560 29.72 -35.25 0.57
N GLY A 561 28.67 -35.89 1.09
CA GLY A 561 28.47 -36.12 2.53
C GLY A 561 28.06 -34.87 3.32
N ARG A 562 27.59 -33.82 2.64
CA ARG A 562 27.13 -32.56 3.24
C ARG A 562 25.74 -32.20 2.72
N PRO A 563 24.70 -32.99 3.02
CA PRO A 563 23.38 -32.80 2.43
C PRO A 563 22.81 -31.41 2.73
N LEU A 564 22.13 -30.83 1.74
CA LEU A 564 21.36 -29.59 1.85
C LEU A 564 20.34 -29.70 2.99
N LYS A 565 20.31 -28.69 3.86
CA LYS A 565 19.43 -28.62 5.04
C LYS A 565 18.52 -27.40 4.98
N LEU A 566 17.81 -27.23 3.87
CA LEU A 566 16.86 -26.14 3.72
C LEU A 566 15.72 -26.32 4.75
N LYS A 567 15.63 -25.38 5.69
CA LYS A 567 14.63 -25.36 6.78
C LYS A 567 13.51 -24.36 6.49
N THR A 568 13.84 -23.20 5.93
CA THR A 568 12.86 -22.13 5.70
C THR A 568 12.84 -21.77 4.22
N PHE A 569 11.66 -21.88 3.62
CA PHE A 569 11.41 -21.42 2.25
C PHE A 569 10.24 -20.46 2.22
N ILE A 570 10.51 -19.24 1.77
CA ILE A 570 9.52 -18.16 1.69
C ILE A 570 9.49 -17.66 0.25
N ALA A 571 8.32 -17.75 -0.41
CA ALA A 571 8.18 -17.36 -1.81
C ALA A 571 6.76 -16.90 -2.14
N GLY A 572 6.18 -16.03 -1.32
CA GLY A 572 4.91 -15.35 -1.58
C GLY A 572 4.96 -14.37 -2.76
N ARG A 573 3.79 -14.01 -3.32
CA ARG A 573 3.65 -12.99 -4.39
C ARG A 573 4.50 -13.27 -5.65
N ASN A 574 4.59 -14.53 -6.04
CA ASN A 574 5.43 -14.96 -7.18
C ASN A 574 4.66 -15.54 -8.36
N ARG A 575 3.33 -15.64 -8.27
CA ARG A 575 2.50 -16.33 -9.28
C ARG A 575 3.03 -17.74 -9.57
N LEU A 576 3.33 -18.50 -8.52
CA LEU A 576 3.83 -19.88 -8.68
C LEU A 576 2.82 -20.77 -9.41
N GLU A 577 1.53 -20.52 -9.18
CA GLU A 577 0.42 -21.29 -9.74
C GLU A 577 0.61 -22.80 -9.49
N VAL A 578 -0.09 -23.65 -10.25
CA VAL A 578 -0.03 -25.11 -10.07
C VAL A 578 1.35 -25.68 -10.39
N ARG A 579 2.02 -25.17 -11.43
CA ARG A 579 3.29 -25.72 -11.92
C ARG A 579 4.42 -25.50 -10.91
N GLY A 580 4.57 -24.27 -10.43
CA GLY A 580 5.56 -23.93 -9.42
C GLY A 580 5.32 -24.68 -8.12
N ALA A 581 4.07 -24.75 -7.64
CA ALA A 581 3.72 -25.50 -6.44
C ALA A 581 4.09 -26.99 -6.54
N LYS A 582 3.77 -27.64 -7.68
CA LYS A 582 4.14 -29.06 -7.91
C LYS A 582 5.65 -29.27 -7.98
N ALA A 583 6.37 -28.39 -8.65
CA ALA A 583 7.83 -28.47 -8.75
C ALA A 583 8.49 -28.35 -7.36
N PHE A 584 8.07 -27.36 -6.57
CA PHE A 584 8.57 -27.21 -5.20
C PHE A 584 8.17 -28.37 -4.29
N ALA A 585 6.92 -28.85 -4.35
CA ALA A 585 6.48 -30.02 -3.59
C ALA A 585 7.36 -31.25 -3.87
N ALA A 586 7.64 -31.54 -5.14
CA ALA A 586 8.50 -32.65 -5.54
C ALA A 586 9.95 -32.49 -5.05
N THR A 587 10.47 -31.26 -5.04
CA THR A 587 11.81 -30.96 -4.52
C THR A 587 11.88 -31.10 -3.00
N PHE A 588 10.93 -30.54 -2.26
CA PHE A 588 10.90 -30.59 -0.80
C PHE A 588 10.59 -31.99 -0.26
N ALA A 589 9.85 -32.82 -1.00
CA ALA A 589 9.68 -34.24 -0.69
C ALA A 589 10.98 -35.04 -0.78
N LYS A 590 11.98 -34.56 -1.55
CA LYS A 590 13.33 -35.15 -1.57
C LYS A 590 14.20 -34.61 -0.44
N ILE A 591 14.16 -33.30 -0.19
CA ILE A 591 15.02 -32.62 0.79
C ILE A 591 14.68 -33.01 2.23
N LYS A 592 13.39 -33.05 2.60
CA LYS A 592 12.86 -33.56 3.89
C LYS A 592 13.33 -32.83 5.16
N THR A 593 13.93 -31.65 5.02
CA THR A 593 14.45 -30.85 6.16
C THR A 593 13.60 -29.64 6.47
N LEU A 594 12.48 -29.43 5.77
CA LEU A 594 11.71 -28.20 5.88
C LEU A 594 11.04 -28.09 7.26
N GLU A 595 11.15 -26.90 7.84
CA GLU A 595 10.55 -26.48 9.10
C GLU A 595 9.51 -25.38 8.85
N GLU A 596 9.69 -24.53 7.85
CA GLU A 596 8.80 -23.41 7.53
C GLU A 596 8.58 -23.28 6.03
N LEU A 597 7.32 -23.27 5.61
CA LEU A 597 6.91 -23.08 4.22
C LEU A 597 5.88 -21.96 4.13
N ILE A 598 6.27 -20.86 3.50
CA ILE A 598 5.46 -19.64 3.42
C ILE A 598 5.29 -19.24 1.95
N LEU A 599 4.10 -19.48 1.40
CA LEU A 599 3.76 -19.29 -0.01
C LEU A 599 2.49 -18.43 -0.24
N PRO A 600 2.27 -17.32 0.47
CA PRO A 600 1.03 -16.55 0.32
C PRO A 600 0.91 -15.89 -1.07
N GLN A 601 -0.30 -15.62 -1.55
CA GLN A 601 -0.57 -14.83 -2.75
C GLN A 601 0.14 -15.36 -4.01
N ASN A 602 0.01 -16.66 -4.28
CA ASN A 602 0.70 -17.30 -5.42
C ASN A 602 -0.22 -17.82 -6.52
N GLY A 603 -1.54 -17.66 -6.37
CA GLY A 603 -2.51 -18.18 -7.32
C GLY A 603 -2.46 -19.71 -7.43
N ILE A 604 -2.03 -20.41 -6.38
CA ILE A 604 -1.95 -21.87 -6.37
C ILE A 604 -3.36 -22.43 -6.25
N THR A 605 -3.83 -23.16 -7.26
CA THR A 605 -5.13 -23.82 -7.22
C THR A 605 -5.04 -25.22 -6.60
N VAL A 606 -6.20 -25.86 -6.43
CA VAL A 606 -6.36 -27.13 -5.71
C VAL A 606 -5.35 -28.22 -6.10
N GLU A 607 -4.99 -28.36 -7.39
CA GLU A 607 -4.03 -29.35 -7.84
C GLU A 607 -2.60 -29.09 -7.34
N GLY A 608 -2.24 -27.83 -7.13
CA GLY A 608 -0.97 -27.44 -6.52
C GLY A 608 -1.01 -27.65 -5.00
N ILE A 609 -2.13 -27.34 -4.36
CA ILE A 609 -2.34 -27.55 -2.92
C ILE A 609 -2.28 -29.04 -2.55
N GLU A 610 -2.89 -29.92 -3.33
CA GLU A 610 -2.78 -31.37 -3.13
C GLU A 610 -1.33 -31.85 -3.15
N ALA A 611 -0.53 -31.35 -4.10
CA ALA A 611 0.89 -31.69 -4.17
C ALA A 611 1.67 -31.17 -2.95
N LEU A 612 1.37 -29.94 -2.50
CA LEU A 612 1.97 -29.39 -1.29
C LEU A 612 1.59 -30.20 -0.05
N ALA A 613 0.34 -30.65 0.08
CA ALA A 613 -0.10 -31.49 1.19
C ALA A 613 0.66 -32.83 1.27
N GLU A 614 0.93 -33.48 0.13
CA GLU A 614 1.79 -34.67 0.08
C GLU A 614 3.24 -34.37 0.55
N CYS A 615 3.73 -33.18 0.22
CA CYS A 615 5.05 -32.72 0.66
C CYS A 615 5.12 -32.48 2.18
N PHE A 616 4.05 -32.03 2.83
CA PHE A 616 4.04 -31.80 4.29
C PHE A 616 4.34 -33.09 5.05
N VAL A 617 3.76 -34.21 4.62
CA VAL A 617 3.99 -35.54 5.20
C VAL A 617 5.46 -35.97 5.09
N SER A 618 6.15 -35.54 4.04
CA SER A 618 7.56 -35.86 3.83
C SER A 618 8.52 -35.04 4.72
N ASN A 619 8.02 -34.00 5.38
CA ASN A 619 8.80 -33.06 6.20
C ASN A 619 8.33 -33.09 7.66
N PRO A 620 8.79 -34.04 8.48
CA PRO A 620 8.29 -34.24 9.85
C PRO A 620 8.65 -33.12 10.83
N ASN A 621 9.52 -32.18 10.42
CA ASN A 621 9.90 -31.02 11.22
C ASN A 621 9.10 -29.75 10.87
N LEU A 622 8.17 -29.84 9.91
CA LEU A 622 7.37 -28.70 9.47
C LEU A 622 6.51 -28.18 10.61
N ARG A 623 6.79 -26.93 11.00
CA ARG A 623 6.13 -26.20 12.08
C ARG A 623 5.27 -25.04 11.58
N VAL A 624 5.62 -24.42 10.45
CA VAL A 624 4.87 -23.30 9.88
C VAL A 624 4.49 -23.62 8.44
N VAL A 625 3.20 -23.54 8.17
CA VAL A 625 2.64 -23.59 6.81
C VAL A 625 1.76 -22.36 6.62
N ASN A 626 2.14 -21.49 5.70
CA ASN A 626 1.33 -20.35 5.31
C ASN A 626 1.05 -20.43 3.81
N LEU A 627 -0.22 -20.63 3.46
CA LEU A 627 -0.72 -20.64 2.08
C LEU A 627 -1.75 -19.54 1.84
N ASN A 628 -1.81 -18.50 2.69
CA ASN A 628 -2.78 -17.42 2.61
C ASN A 628 -2.97 -16.89 1.18
N ASP A 629 -4.21 -16.61 0.78
CA ASP A 629 -4.56 -16.12 -0.55
C ASP A 629 -4.04 -17.05 -1.68
N ASN A 630 -4.45 -18.32 -1.59
CA ASN A 630 -4.33 -19.33 -2.65
C ASN A 630 -5.64 -20.13 -2.73
N THR A 631 -5.96 -20.71 -3.87
CA THR A 631 -7.25 -21.41 -4.03
C THR A 631 -7.20 -22.86 -3.52
N VAL A 632 -7.37 -23.05 -2.21
CA VAL A 632 -7.41 -24.35 -1.53
C VAL A 632 -8.70 -25.10 -1.84
N THR A 633 -9.86 -24.46 -1.69
CA THR A 633 -11.20 -25.09 -1.82
C THR A 633 -11.45 -26.23 -0.81
N GLU A 634 -12.66 -26.80 -0.80
CA GLU A 634 -12.99 -27.95 0.05
C GLU A 634 -12.08 -29.15 -0.23
N ARG A 635 -11.83 -29.44 -1.52
CA ARG A 635 -11.00 -30.57 -1.95
C ARG A 635 -9.53 -30.43 -1.53
N GLY A 636 -8.97 -29.22 -1.59
CA GLY A 636 -7.61 -28.98 -1.08
C GLY A 636 -7.56 -29.06 0.44
N SER A 637 -8.63 -28.65 1.12
CA SER A 637 -8.78 -28.76 2.56
C SER A 637 -8.76 -30.23 3.02
N ASP A 638 -9.44 -31.12 2.30
CA ASP A 638 -9.37 -32.57 2.54
C ASP A 638 -7.95 -33.13 2.42
N ALA A 639 -7.16 -32.61 1.46
CA ALA A 639 -5.77 -33.03 1.27
C ALA A 639 -4.88 -32.57 2.42
N ILE A 640 -5.02 -31.31 2.84
CA ILE A 640 -4.30 -30.75 3.99
C ILE A 640 -4.68 -31.51 5.26
N ALA A 641 -5.97 -31.74 5.50
CA ALA A 641 -6.49 -32.49 6.64
C ALA A 641 -5.87 -33.88 6.79
N ARG A 642 -5.74 -34.64 5.69
CA ARG A 642 -5.04 -35.93 5.70
C ARG A 642 -3.57 -35.81 6.09
N ALA A 643 -2.91 -34.73 5.68
CA ALA A 643 -1.50 -34.48 6.03
C ALA A 643 -1.34 -34.10 7.51
N LEU A 644 -2.26 -33.32 8.08
CA LEU A 644 -2.20 -32.83 9.47
C LEU A 644 -2.04 -33.95 10.49
N ALA A 645 -2.67 -35.11 10.28
CA ALA A 645 -2.52 -36.28 11.16
C ALA A 645 -1.05 -36.71 11.40
N LEU A 646 -0.13 -36.32 10.52
CA LEU A 646 1.29 -36.64 10.58
C LEU A 646 2.18 -35.44 10.97
N MET A 647 1.60 -34.25 11.14
CA MET A 647 2.31 -32.99 11.39
C MET A 647 2.39 -32.63 12.88
N SER A 648 2.95 -33.53 13.70
CA SER A 648 2.98 -33.38 15.17
C SER A 648 3.73 -32.15 15.72
N LYS A 649 4.56 -31.49 14.90
CA LYS A 649 5.33 -30.29 15.27
C LYS A 649 4.70 -28.98 14.76
N LEU A 650 3.53 -29.05 14.13
CA LEU A 650 2.83 -27.88 13.62
C LEU A 650 2.60 -26.86 14.75
N GLU A 651 3.06 -25.63 14.52
CA GLU A 651 2.87 -24.46 15.36
C GLU A 651 1.92 -23.47 14.72
N VAL A 652 1.98 -23.30 13.39
CA VAL A 652 1.18 -22.35 12.61
C VAL A 652 0.71 -22.96 11.30
N LEU A 653 -0.60 -22.90 11.05
CA LEU A 653 -1.27 -23.14 9.78
C LEU A 653 -2.08 -21.90 9.40
N ASN A 654 -1.64 -21.18 8.38
CA ASN A 654 -2.36 -20.03 7.83
C ASN A 654 -2.94 -20.38 6.45
N LEU A 655 -4.26 -20.36 6.37
CA LEU A 655 -5.09 -20.58 5.19
C LEU A 655 -6.09 -19.42 5.00
N GLY A 656 -5.75 -18.20 5.40
CA GLY A 656 -6.58 -17.02 5.15
C GLY A 656 -6.82 -16.82 3.65
N ASP A 657 -8.00 -16.31 3.29
CA ASP A 657 -8.40 -16.05 1.89
C ASP A 657 -8.23 -17.25 0.94
N CYS A 658 -8.29 -18.48 1.47
CA CYS A 658 -7.99 -19.68 0.69
C CYS A 658 -9.20 -20.34 0.00
N LEU A 659 -10.38 -19.72 0.07
CA LEU A 659 -11.64 -20.28 -0.44
C LEU A 659 -11.96 -21.68 0.11
N CYS A 660 -11.55 -22.02 1.33
CA CYS A 660 -11.77 -23.35 1.93
C CYS A 660 -13.25 -23.73 2.03
N ARG A 661 -14.14 -22.73 2.19
CA ARG A 661 -15.58 -22.89 2.47
C ARG A 661 -15.84 -23.64 3.79
N ASP A 662 -17.08 -23.59 4.27
CA ASP A 662 -17.45 -24.14 5.58
C ASP A 662 -17.05 -25.63 5.71
N GLN A 663 -17.32 -26.43 4.68
CA GLN A 663 -16.98 -27.86 4.69
C GLN A 663 -15.47 -28.09 4.75
N GLY A 664 -14.66 -27.31 4.03
CA GLY A 664 -13.20 -27.42 4.09
C GLY A 664 -12.66 -27.00 5.46
N CYS A 665 -13.22 -25.95 6.05
CA CYS A 665 -12.92 -25.54 7.43
C CYS A 665 -13.21 -26.66 8.43
N HIS A 666 -14.39 -27.28 8.36
CA HIS A 666 -14.77 -28.40 9.23
C HIS A 666 -13.76 -29.54 9.15
N VAL A 667 -13.40 -29.98 7.94
CA VAL A 667 -12.49 -31.12 7.76
C VAL A 667 -11.08 -30.85 8.30
N ILE A 668 -10.60 -29.61 8.16
CA ILE A 668 -9.30 -29.21 8.72
C ILE A 668 -9.34 -29.18 10.24
N VAL A 669 -10.36 -28.53 10.82
CA VAL A 669 -10.53 -28.43 12.29
C VAL A 669 -10.69 -29.81 12.91
N ASP A 670 -11.52 -30.69 12.33
CA ASP A 670 -11.74 -32.06 12.81
C ASP A 670 -10.46 -32.92 12.77
N SER A 671 -9.53 -32.58 11.89
CA SER A 671 -8.25 -33.28 11.75
C SER A 671 -7.19 -32.79 12.75
N LEU A 672 -7.40 -31.63 13.36
CA LEU A 672 -6.54 -31.13 14.42
C LEU A 672 -6.88 -31.80 15.75
N SER A 673 -5.88 -32.48 16.33
CA SER A 673 -5.99 -33.08 17.67
C SER A 673 -5.00 -32.48 18.68
N PRO A 674 -5.41 -32.08 19.90
CA PRO A 674 -4.49 -31.56 20.92
C PRO A 674 -3.47 -32.62 21.37
N LYS A 675 -3.78 -33.90 21.15
CA LYS A 675 -2.88 -35.03 21.41
C LYS A 675 -1.71 -35.08 20.42
N ILE A 676 -1.95 -34.66 19.17
CA ILE A 676 -0.98 -34.68 18.07
C ILE A 676 -0.28 -33.31 17.95
N HIS A 677 -1.04 -32.23 17.85
CA HIS A 677 -0.57 -30.86 17.60
C HIS A 677 -0.39 -30.07 18.91
N LYS A 678 0.50 -30.54 19.77
CA LYS A 678 0.73 -29.94 21.11
C LYS A 678 1.36 -28.55 21.07
N SER A 679 2.04 -28.24 19.96
CA SER A 679 2.75 -26.99 19.76
C SER A 679 1.94 -25.95 18.98
N LEU A 680 0.71 -26.29 18.56
CA LEU A 680 -0.14 -25.40 17.80
C LEU A 680 -0.44 -24.16 18.64
N LYS A 681 -0.05 -22.98 18.16
CA LYS A 681 -0.27 -21.73 18.89
C LYS A 681 -1.73 -21.33 18.79
N LYS A 682 -2.25 -20.65 19.82
CA LYS A 682 -3.64 -20.15 19.84
C LYS A 682 -3.92 -19.18 18.68
N SER A 683 -2.91 -18.43 18.27
CA SER A 683 -2.87 -17.57 17.08
C SER A 683 -2.36 -18.28 15.81
N GLY A 684 -1.94 -19.54 15.93
CA GLY A 684 -1.36 -20.33 14.85
C GLY A 684 -2.39 -20.87 13.86
N PHE A 685 -3.64 -20.41 13.91
CA PHE A 685 -4.69 -20.83 13.00
C PHE A 685 -5.40 -19.60 12.45
N VAL A 686 -5.07 -19.26 11.21
CA VAL A 686 -5.57 -18.06 10.54
C VAL A 686 -6.34 -18.52 9.29
N GLY A 687 -7.63 -18.19 9.18
CA GLY A 687 -8.40 -18.30 7.93
C GLY A 687 -9.53 -19.33 7.81
N LEU A 688 -9.90 -20.06 8.87
CA LEU A 688 -11.00 -21.05 8.77
C LEU A 688 -12.24 -20.58 9.54
N ARG A 689 -13.28 -20.21 8.79
CA ARG A 689 -14.58 -19.77 9.31
C ARG A 689 -15.42 -20.96 9.82
N THR A 690 -15.29 -21.36 11.08
CA THR A 690 -16.34 -22.13 11.80
C THR A 690 -16.29 -21.89 13.32
N GLU A 691 -17.45 -21.95 13.98
CA GLU A 691 -17.73 -21.70 15.41
C GLU A 691 -16.94 -22.59 16.42
N TRP A 692 -15.99 -23.39 15.97
CA TRP A 692 -15.33 -24.45 16.76
C TRP A 692 -13.91 -24.14 17.21
N CYS A 693 -13.32 -22.99 16.81
CA CYS A 693 -12.05 -22.51 17.42
C CYS A 693 -12.18 -22.35 18.95
N CYS A 694 -13.40 -22.15 19.46
CA CYS A 694 -13.69 -22.13 20.89
C CYS A 694 -13.43 -23.48 21.60
N CYS A 695 -13.55 -24.64 20.93
CA CYS A 695 -13.32 -25.94 21.57
C CYS A 695 -11.84 -26.25 21.85
N TYR A 696 -10.92 -25.51 21.22
CA TYR A 696 -9.49 -25.56 21.51
C TYR A 696 -9.04 -24.42 22.44
N ALA A 697 -9.88 -23.42 22.66
CA ALA A 697 -9.58 -22.27 23.50
C ALA A 697 -9.77 -22.52 25.01
N ASP A 698 -10.49 -23.59 25.37
CA ASP A 698 -10.87 -23.96 26.75
C ASP A 698 -10.12 -25.19 27.32
N TYR A 699 -8.98 -25.61 26.75
CA TYR A 699 -8.11 -26.65 27.33
C TYR A 699 -6.62 -26.29 27.34
#